data_AF-A0A553EU94-F1
#
_entry.id   AF-A0A553EU94-F1
#
_cell.length_a   1.000
_cell.length_b   1.000
_cell.length_c   1.000
_cell.angle_alpha   90.00
_cell.angle_beta   90.00
_cell.angle_gamma   90.00
#
_symmetry.space_group_name_H-M   'P 1'
#
loop_
_entity.id
_entity.type
_entity.pdbx_description
1 polymer ?
#
loop_
_entity_poly.entity_id
_entity_poly.type
_entity_poly.pdbx_seq_one_letter_code
_entity_poly.pdbx_strand_id
1 'polypeptide(L)'
;MKYFLWIGLWIYPLLCWSQEDYIIATAPFSYKSLTSANAINLTRGDVKGPIPIGFTFNFYGENYTEVYIGSAGFITFLPYQKDGCCEGQTIPNPSSPNGLIAGYWEDYVPERGGSISYQTLGNAPNRIFVVQYADIKHNYGQNPEVSFQIQLFEGANTIEIHCLDCTSDGDEHTQGIESQSGNEAAVRDGRSAADFSVVNGADIFARFNVQSNSNEITLSWPGFPQATGYTLQRFDGGTPVDIATLSASETSFTDSQLSPDTNYDYRLQVSLPGEELIEFNFTASTISSLPGDFRGVVSSPIEVQLSWTDNSSSEDGYIIERSLTSGTGFVEIARVGANEDEYDDRSLTSETTYFYRISAYNSTNTSEFTAEVMITTPGRSRYFVDADAEGGNDGSSWENAFANLYDVLAIAEDGAEVWVAEGIYKPEPKPRSRSARFDISQAGLSIYGGFAGDESSISARNIQAHPTILSGDIGEIGTTSDNVYQLISNTSEDNSLHLNGLTIRDVRGGGARSGGGMYSRGHIRLHNVIFENNQASTGGALYVNSGVELINCTFKNNSTTNTYGRGDGGGAVYLRMQPDENEDIYIKDSRFIDNDSDYYGGALYIDVKSNYTPKVSFNQVEIRGNTGGWHVGGLYIEGNCEVDITSSTISENLADRLGGGAWIRNDGSLSISNSTISGNTSRFSGAGLALNIGGNASLNHVTVFNNKITGNGDWEGGGILNYTPLTLKNCIVAGNKGVNSINDDISGNNDGQFISLGNNIIGDIGLQPFDANTIGDVYGDTEGTSEANEGAVRVTDAPVDPGLEDLAENGGFTLTHALKSDSRARNGGAPSDLSADQRGLPHVGLPDIGAFEFNAPPFLADGIPDQFAARLQDFSFTIPEGAFNTGDEGDVFTYTAVLTDDTDLPAWLTLDGTTGQFTGVPTEDDVTVVVKVTAQDRQDITITDEFEISVINGPAVDNIIPDQVAFQLQEFSFIVPANSFSPGNEGDVITYSATLSDNAPLPAWLTFDADTRQFSGTPTLTDISAIVIKVVATDQRGFFISDEFEISINIITRVDEVNNTQLHLYPNPVTDVLHVYLPGEVSEEVQVKVSTLNGLLLLHHTLTNQTGELTLSTSSLKPGIYVVELSSKTNIYQNKIIKE
;
A
#
# COMPACT_ATOMS: atom_id res chain seq x y z
N MET A 1 -9.32 0.23 0.73
CA MET A 1 -8.22 -0.43 0.01
C MET A 1 -6.99 0.47 0.17
N LYS A 2 -6.04 0.28 1.10
CA LYS A 2 -5.16 -0.88 1.33
C LYS A 2 -4.65 -1.44 0.02
N TYR A 3 -3.59 -0.83 -0.54
CA TYR A 3 -2.43 -1.42 -1.21
C TYR A 3 -1.55 -0.27 -1.76
N PHE A 4 -0.71 0.30 -0.91
CA PHE A 4 0.52 1.00 -1.29
C PHE A 4 1.51 0.71 -0.17
N LEU A 5 2.20 -0.41 -0.30
CA LEU A 5 3.23 -0.85 0.62
C LEU A 5 4.27 -1.51 -0.27
N TRP A 6 5.52 -1.06 -0.13
CA TRP A 6 6.74 -1.48 -0.83
C TRP A 6 7.08 -0.71 -2.12
N ILE A 7 7.62 0.49 -1.93
CA ILE A 7 8.96 0.97 -2.40
C ILE A 7 9.07 2.39 -1.81
N GLY A 8 9.97 2.61 -0.85
CA GLY A 8 10.07 3.90 -0.14
C GLY A 8 10.65 3.81 1.28
N LEU A 9 11.44 2.79 1.55
CA LEU A 9 12.35 2.73 2.69
C LEU A 9 13.71 2.39 2.08
N TRP A 10 14.77 2.94 2.66
CA TRP A 10 16.14 3.01 2.14
C TRP A 10 16.43 4.24 1.28
N ILE A 11 16.42 5.43 1.91
CA ILE A 11 17.59 6.29 2.14
C ILE A 11 17.21 7.21 3.33
N TYR A 12 18.16 7.54 4.21
CA TYR A 12 18.05 8.16 5.54
C TYR A 12 17.73 7.18 6.67
N PRO A 13 18.65 6.99 7.65
CA PRO A 13 19.44 8.01 8.34
C PRO A 13 20.82 8.17 7.70
N LEU A 14 21.45 9.34 7.70
CA LEU A 14 22.44 9.77 8.71
C LEU A 14 22.84 11.20 8.28
N LEU A 15 22.34 12.27 8.91
CA LEU A 15 23.08 13.01 9.93
C LEU A 15 24.59 12.74 9.84
N CYS A 16 25.35 13.73 9.33
CA CYS A 16 26.80 13.88 9.45
C CYS A 16 27.51 12.53 9.68
N TRP A 17 27.87 11.82 8.61
CA TRP A 17 28.75 10.65 8.77
C TRP A 17 30.01 11.15 9.47
N SER A 18 30.15 10.81 10.76
CA SER A 18 31.49 10.71 11.29
C SER A 18 32.17 9.63 10.46
N GLN A 19 33.20 10.01 9.73
CA GLN A 19 34.01 9.06 9.01
C GLN A 19 34.65 8.14 10.07
N GLU A 20 34.12 6.92 10.24
CA GLU A 20 34.72 5.91 11.12
C GLU A 20 35.82 5.18 10.37
N ASP A 21 36.97 5.84 10.22
CA ASP A 21 38.11 5.24 9.54
C ASP A 21 38.94 4.39 10.51
N TYR A 22 39.29 3.19 10.07
CA TYR A 22 40.39 2.45 10.67
C TYR A 22 41.71 3.10 10.28
N ILE A 23 42.44 3.60 11.27
CA ILE A 23 43.79 4.11 11.09
C ILE A 23 44.78 3.03 11.49
N ILE A 24 45.78 2.81 10.63
CA ILE A 24 46.88 1.89 10.86
C ILE A 24 48.08 2.59 11.51
N ALA A 25 48.72 1.92 12.48
CA ALA A 25 49.99 2.32 13.05
C ALA A 25 50.90 1.12 13.32
N THR A 26 52.17 1.38 13.64
CA THR A 26 53.09 0.34 14.12
C THR A 26 52.82 0.08 15.60
N ALA A 27 52.59 -1.18 15.97
CA ALA A 27 52.41 -1.60 17.36
C ALA A 27 53.72 -2.20 17.92
N PRO A 28 53.95 -2.16 19.25
CA PRO A 28 54.99 -2.98 19.87
C PRO A 28 54.73 -4.47 19.65
N PHE A 29 55.75 -5.20 19.23
CA PHE A 29 55.62 -6.64 18.97
C PHE A 29 55.32 -7.43 20.24
N SER A 30 54.22 -8.20 20.24
CA SER A 30 53.71 -8.94 21.41
C SER A 30 53.02 -10.25 21.01
N TYR A 31 53.81 -11.28 20.75
CA TYR A 31 53.32 -12.62 20.43
C TYR A 31 52.77 -13.35 21.68
N LYS A 32 51.48 -13.74 21.67
CA LYS A 32 50.82 -14.37 22.84
C LYS A 32 51.10 -15.86 22.92
N SER A 33 51.43 -16.37 24.10
CA SER A 33 51.49 -17.82 24.33
C SER A 33 50.09 -18.39 24.57
N LEU A 34 49.67 -19.38 23.77
CA LEU A 34 48.37 -20.04 23.90
C LEU A 34 48.49 -21.34 24.70
N THR A 35 48.14 -21.31 26.00
CA THR A 35 48.33 -22.45 26.91
C THR A 35 47.22 -23.51 26.83
N SER A 36 46.07 -23.16 26.24
CA SER A 36 44.92 -24.05 26.06
C SER A 36 44.19 -23.73 24.75
N ALA A 37 44.94 -23.65 23.65
CA ALA A 37 44.43 -23.31 22.34
C ALA A 37 43.49 -24.40 21.79
N ASN A 38 42.42 -23.99 21.12
CA ASN A 38 41.59 -24.89 20.33
C ASN A 38 42.23 -25.06 18.94
N ALA A 39 42.61 -26.28 18.59
CA ALA A 39 43.19 -26.58 17.28
C ALA A 39 42.12 -26.57 16.18
N ILE A 40 42.48 -26.03 15.01
CA ILE A 40 41.66 -25.99 13.81
C ILE A 40 42.35 -26.82 12.73
N ASN A 41 41.73 -27.92 12.34
CA ASN A 41 42.16 -28.71 11.18
C ASN A 41 41.49 -28.13 9.92
N LEU A 42 42.30 -27.62 9.01
CA LEU A 42 41.92 -27.10 7.68
C LEU A 42 42.86 -27.72 6.64
N THR A 43 42.36 -27.92 5.42
CA THR A 43 43.18 -28.20 4.23
C THR A 43 43.23 -26.96 3.33
N ARG A 44 44.11 -26.95 2.33
CA ARG A 44 44.26 -25.84 1.38
C ARG A 44 42.91 -25.39 0.79
N GLY A 45 42.57 -24.11 0.97
CA GLY A 45 41.34 -23.49 0.49
C GLY A 45 40.13 -23.62 1.42
N ASP A 46 40.27 -24.33 2.56
CA ASP A 46 39.18 -24.43 3.53
C ASP A 46 39.03 -23.15 4.36
N VAL A 47 37.79 -22.86 4.74
CA VAL A 47 37.41 -21.83 5.74
C VAL A 47 36.53 -22.50 6.79
N LYS A 48 36.83 -22.30 8.08
CA LYS A 48 36.06 -22.89 9.19
C LYS A 48 35.45 -21.84 10.09
N GLY A 49 34.16 -21.97 10.32
CA GLY A 49 33.39 -21.21 11.29
C GLY A 49 31.93 -21.69 11.34
N PRO A 50 31.07 -21.01 12.10
CA PRO A 50 31.41 -19.87 12.96
C PRO A 50 32.25 -20.32 14.18
N ILE A 51 33.21 -19.48 14.58
CA ILE A 51 34.05 -19.65 15.78
C ILE A 51 33.76 -18.51 16.76
N PRO A 52 33.39 -18.81 18.01
CA PRO A 52 33.06 -17.76 18.98
C PRO A 52 34.29 -16.95 19.37
N ILE A 53 34.20 -15.63 19.25
CA ILE A 53 35.23 -14.66 19.68
C ILE A 53 35.31 -14.63 21.23
N GLY A 54 34.16 -14.82 21.87
CA GLY A 54 33.99 -14.77 23.31
C GLY A 54 33.50 -13.42 23.84
N PHE A 55 33.49 -12.38 23.01
CA PHE A 55 32.92 -11.06 23.28
C PHE A 55 32.33 -10.48 22.00
N THR A 56 31.54 -9.42 22.11
CA THR A 56 31.07 -8.64 20.96
C THR A 56 32.20 -7.73 20.49
N PHE A 57 32.58 -7.87 19.22
CA PHE A 57 33.59 -7.07 18.56
C PHE A 57 32.95 -6.28 17.43
N ASN A 58 33.18 -4.97 17.39
CA ASN A 58 32.63 -4.12 16.35
C ASN A 58 33.67 -3.87 15.25
N PHE A 59 33.32 -4.29 14.03
CA PHE A 59 34.15 -4.24 12.82
C PHE A 59 33.40 -3.50 11.70
N TYR A 60 33.95 -2.37 11.23
CA TYR A 60 33.32 -1.48 10.24
C TYR A 60 31.84 -1.18 10.56
N GLY A 61 31.58 -0.69 11.78
CA GLY A 61 30.23 -0.32 12.24
C GLY A 61 29.36 -1.49 12.71
N GLU A 62 29.63 -2.72 12.29
CA GLU A 62 28.81 -3.89 12.59
C GLU A 62 29.34 -4.71 13.78
N ASN A 63 28.42 -5.28 14.58
CA ASN A 63 28.76 -6.06 15.76
C ASN A 63 28.81 -7.57 15.45
N TYR A 64 29.94 -8.20 15.76
CA TYR A 64 30.16 -9.63 15.59
C TYR A 64 30.50 -10.32 16.91
N THR A 65 30.01 -11.54 17.09
CA THR A 65 30.40 -12.41 18.21
C THR A 65 31.16 -13.64 17.75
N GLU A 66 31.28 -13.82 16.43
CA GLU A 66 31.82 -15.01 15.78
C GLU A 66 32.65 -14.61 14.55
N VAL A 67 33.60 -15.46 14.17
CA VAL A 67 34.43 -15.31 12.96
C VAL A 67 34.53 -16.62 12.19
N TYR A 68 34.97 -16.54 10.94
CA TYR A 68 35.36 -17.65 10.09
C TYR A 68 36.86 -17.55 9.79
N ILE A 69 37.59 -18.64 9.98
CA ILE A 69 39.06 -18.67 9.87
C ILE A 69 39.46 -19.46 8.63
N GLY A 70 40.21 -18.81 7.73
CA GLY A 70 40.66 -19.38 6.46
C GLY A 70 42.02 -20.07 6.56
N SER A 71 42.22 -21.12 5.77
CA SER A 71 43.52 -21.82 5.68
C SER A 71 44.64 -20.93 5.14
N ALA A 72 44.29 -19.97 4.28
CA ALA A 72 45.20 -19.04 3.60
C ALA A 72 45.69 -17.86 4.47
N GLY A 73 45.44 -17.85 5.79
CA GLY A 73 46.03 -16.84 6.67
C GLY A 73 45.21 -15.57 6.91
N PHE A 74 43.89 -15.66 6.70
CA PHE A 74 42.94 -14.58 6.98
C PHE A 74 41.80 -15.05 7.90
N ILE A 75 41.07 -14.09 8.49
CA ILE A 75 39.77 -14.30 9.13
C ILE A 75 38.72 -13.39 8.49
N THR A 76 37.46 -13.85 8.40
CA THR A 76 36.33 -13.07 7.87
C THR A 76 35.15 -13.12 8.83
N PHE A 77 34.35 -12.05 8.86
CA PHE A 77 33.14 -11.95 9.65
C PHE A 77 31.88 -12.40 8.88
N LEU A 78 32.00 -12.76 7.60
CA LEU A 78 30.88 -13.14 6.74
C LEU A 78 30.82 -14.66 6.51
N PRO A 79 29.62 -15.28 6.49
CA PRO A 79 29.48 -16.70 6.17
C PRO A 79 29.77 -16.98 4.68
N TYR A 80 30.34 -18.16 4.41
CA TYR A 80 30.37 -18.79 3.08
C TYR A 80 31.02 -17.98 1.93
N GLN A 81 32.31 -17.64 2.06
CA GLN A 81 33.10 -17.04 0.98
C GLN A 81 33.79 -18.15 0.17
N LYS A 82 33.27 -18.47 -1.03
CA LYS A 82 33.68 -19.65 -1.84
C LYS A 82 35.09 -19.54 -2.45
N ASP A 83 35.72 -18.37 -2.38
CA ASP A 83 36.96 -18.03 -3.07
C ASP A 83 38.12 -17.67 -2.12
N GLY A 84 38.13 -18.21 -0.88
CA GLY A 84 39.21 -18.03 0.10
C GLY A 84 40.56 -18.70 -0.22
N CYS A 85 40.83 -18.98 -1.49
CA CYS A 85 42.08 -19.52 -2.04
C CYS A 85 42.55 -18.56 -3.13
N CYS A 86 43.83 -18.25 -3.31
CA CYS A 86 45.02 -18.80 -2.70
C CYS A 86 46.06 -17.68 -2.54
N GLU A 87 46.18 -16.75 -3.47
CA GLU A 87 47.10 -15.60 -3.36
C GLU A 87 46.43 -14.41 -2.65
N GLY A 88 47.21 -13.61 -1.91
CA GLY A 88 46.71 -12.42 -1.25
C GLY A 88 46.30 -11.34 -2.26
N GLN A 89 45.04 -10.90 -2.21
CA GLN A 89 44.49 -9.95 -3.17
C GLN A 89 44.72 -8.48 -2.79
N THR A 90 44.63 -7.59 -3.77
CA THR A 90 44.56 -6.15 -3.49
C THR A 90 43.33 -5.85 -2.65
N ILE A 91 43.47 -5.03 -1.61
CA ILE A 91 42.38 -4.49 -0.79
C ILE A 91 42.47 -2.95 -0.82
N PRO A 92 41.36 -2.21 -0.98
CA PRO A 92 39.99 -2.70 -1.06
C PRO A 92 39.65 -3.38 -2.41
N ASN A 93 38.82 -4.42 -2.37
CA ASN A 93 38.29 -5.15 -3.51
C ASN A 93 36.84 -5.60 -3.23
N PRO A 94 35.85 -5.20 -4.06
CA PRO A 94 34.45 -5.58 -3.83
C PRO A 94 34.16 -7.08 -4.05
N SER A 95 35.12 -7.84 -4.60
CA SER A 95 34.99 -9.28 -4.84
C SER A 95 35.39 -10.08 -3.61
N SER A 96 34.61 -11.11 -3.28
CA SER A 96 34.88 -11.99 -2.14
C SER A 96 36.30 -12.58 -2.13
N PRO A 97 36.94 -12.76 -0.96
CA PRO A 97 36.35 -12.65 0.39
C PRO A 97 36.34 -11.23 0.99
N ASN A 98 35.15 -10.76 1.44
CA ASN A 98 34.97 -9.45 2.08
C ASN A 98 34.82 -9.55 3.61
N GLY A 99 34.79 -8.41 4.31
CA GLY A 99 34.67 -8.36 5.78
C GLY A 99 35.87 -9.04 6.44
N LEU A 100 37.05 -8.73 5.94
CA LEU A 100 38.26 -9.53 6.01
C LEU A 100 39.31 -8.88 6.91
N ILE A 101 40.02 -9.71 7.68
CA ILE A 101 41.31 -9.37 8.30
C ILE A 101 42.35 -10.33 7.72
N ALA A 102 43.18 -9.81 6.81
CA ALA A 102 44.28 -10.53 6.21
C ALA A 102 45.49 -10.43 7.13
N GLY A 103 45.88 -11.53 7.79
CA GLY A 103 47.02 -11.54 8.72
C GLY A 103 48.35 -11.49 7.97
N TYR A 104 48.56 -12.47 7.12
CA TYR A 104 49.64 -12.52 6.15
C TYR A 104 49.14 -13.47 5.05
N TRP A 105 48.13 -13.02 4.31
CA TRP A 105 47.33 -13.86 3.44
C TRP A 105 48.11 -14.29 2.19
N GLU A 106 48.25 -15.61 2.02
CA GLU A 106 48.91 -16.31 0.89
C GLU A 106 48.39 -17.78 0.79
N ASP A 107 48.83 -18.53 -0.21
CA ASP A 107 48.48 -19.91 -0.52
C ASP A 107 49.14 -20.93 0.41
N TYR A 108 48.62 -21.01 1.64
CA TYR A 108 49.09 -21.97 2.62
C TYR A 108 48.50 -23.37 2.48
N VAL A 109 49.28 -24.36 2.91
CA VAL A 109 48.92 -25.79 2.91
C VAL A 109 49.10 -26.39 4.31
N PRO A 110 48.15 -26.14 5.24
CA PRO A 110 48.28 -26.56 6.64
C PRO A 110 48.47 -28.07 6.84
N GLU A 111 47.97 -28.89 5.90
CA GLU A 111 48.14 -30.35 5.95
C GLU A 111 49.59 -30.83 5.68
N ARG A 112 50.50 -29.96 5.23
CA ARG A 112 51.93 -30.26 5.00
C ARG A 112 52.85 -29.90 6.17
N GLY A 113 52.35 -29.21 7.20
CA GLY A 113 53.11 -28.80 8.38
C GLY A 113 52.58 -27.50 9.00
N GLY A 114 52.90 -27.27 10.27
CA GLY A 114 52.40 -26.15 11.06
C GLY A 114 51.07 -26.45 11.76
N SER A 115 50.49 -25.43 12.38
CA SER A 115 49.19 -25.52 13.06
C SER A 115 48.44 -24.20 13.04
N ILE A 116 47.11 -24.30 12.93
CA ILE A 116 46.18 -23.18 13.09
C ILE A 116 45.40 -23.41 14.39
N SER A 117 45.37 -22.42 15.28
CA SER A 117 44.68 -22.52 16.55
C SER A 117 44.12 -21.18 17.01
N TYR A 118 43.18 -21.20 17.94
CA TYR A 118 42.63 -19.98 18.52
C TYR A 118 42.40 -20.10 20.02
N GLN A 119 42.41 -18.96 20.72
CA GLN A 119 42.07 -18.87 22.13
C GLN A 119 41.59 -17.46 22.48
N THR A 120 40.53 -17.35 23.28
CA THR A 120 40.20 -16.11 23.99
C THR A 120 40.95 -16.07 25.32
N LEU A 121 41.82 -15.08 25.49
CA LEU A 121 42.66 -14.85 26.67
C LEU A 121 42.06 -13.76 27.57
N GLY A 122 42.40 -13.81 28.87
CA GLY A 122 42.01 -12.79 29.83
C GLY A 122 40.58 -12.93 30.39
N ASN A 123 40.11 -11.89 31.07
CA ASN A 123 38.77 -11.79 31.63
C ASN A 123 38.11 -10.50 31.13
N ALA A 124 36.77 -10.51 31.01
CA ALA A 124 36.02 -9.31 30.64
C ALA A 124 36.31 -8.16 31.62
N PRO A 125 36.35 -6.89 31.16
CA PRO A 125 36.11 -6.43 29.78
C PRO A 125 37.39 -6.33 28.92
N ASN A 126 38.50 -6.96 29.33
CA ASN A 126 39.81 -6.83 28.67
C ASN A 126 40.26 -8.15 28.03
N ARG A 127 39.34 -8.88 27.38
CA ARG A 127 39.67 -10.13 26.69
C ARG A 127 40.38 -9.86 25.38
N ILE A 128 41.18 -10.84 24.95
CA ILE A 128 41.88 -10.84 23.66
C ILE A 128 41.54 -12.14 22.95
N PHE A 129 40.90 -12.07 21.78
CA PHE A 129 40.74 -13.23 20.91
C PHE A 129 41.94 -13.35 19.99
N VAL A 130 42.68 -14.45 20.09
CA VAL A 130 43.90 -14.68 19.32
C VAL A 130 43.67 -15.83 18.35
N VAL A 131 43.92 -15.60 17.07
CA VAL A 131 44.08 -16.64 16.05
C VAL A 131 45.56 -16.73 15.71
N GLN A 132 46.12 -17.93 15.82
CA GLN A 132 47.54 -18.21 15.61
C GLN A 132 47.74 -19.16 14.45
N TYR A 133 48.58 -18.75 13.50
CA TYR A 133 49.21 -19.58 12.49
C TYR A 133 50.65 -19.79 12.94
N ALA A 134 51.05 -21.03 13.21
CA ALA A 134 52.39 -21.34 13.70
C ALA A 134 53.05 -22.36 12.78
N ASP A 135 54.25 -22.01 12.31
CA ASP A 135 55.09 -22.81 11.42
C ASP A 135 54.34 -23.30 10.15
N ILE A 136 53.40 -22.48 9.63
CA ILE A 136 52.57 -22.83 8.48
C ILE A 136 53.39 -22.72 7.19
N LYS A 137 53.13 -23.61 6.23
CA LYS A 137 53.90 -23.73 4.98
C LYS A 137 53.15 -23.20 3.77
N HIS A 138 53.90 -22.51 2.91
CA HIS A 138 53.51 -22.16 1.55
C HIS A 138 53.32 -23.40 0.65
N ASN A 139 52.56 -23.26 -0.44
CA ASN A 139 52.23 -24.36 -1.34
C ASN A 139 53.40 -24.85 -2.24
N TYR A 140 54.35 -23.99 -2.63
CA TYR A 140 55.38 -24.31 -3.64
C TYR A 140 56.83 -24.07 -3.22
N GLY A 141 57.60 -25.11 -2.87
CA GLY A 141 59.09 -25.05 -2.82
C GLY A 141 59.74 -25.39 -1.47
N GLN A 142 61.05 -25.10 -1.34
CA GLN A 142 61.79 -25.15 -0.07
C GLN A 142 61.62 -23.80 0.65
N ASN A 143 60.37 -23.40 0.87
CA ASN A 143 60.02 -22.08 1.37
C ASN A 143 60.06 -22.04 2.90
N PRO A 144 60.36 -20.89 3.51
CA PRO A 144 60.36 -20.72 4.97
C PRO A 144 58.97 -20.99 5.55
N GLU A 145 58.93 -21.53 6.77
CA GLU A 145 57.69 -21.61 7.56
C GLU A 145 57.37 -20.20 8.10
N VAL A 146 56.08 -19.86 8.21
CA VAL A 146 55.63 -18.56 8.72
C VAL A 146 54.78 -18.71 9.98
N SER A 147 55.00 -17.81 10.94
CA SER A 147 54.20 -17.70 12.15
C SER A 147 53.72 -16.27 12.39
N PHE A 148 52.41 -16.13 12.59
CA PHE A 148 51.76 -14.87 12.91
C PHE A 148 50.49 -15.06 13.74
N GLN A 149 50.05 -13.95 14.34
CA GLN A 149 48.82 -13.89 15.11
C GLN A 149 47.94 -12.72 14.67
N ILE A 150 46.63 -12.98 14.61
CA ILE A 150 45.60 -11.94 14.55
C ILE A 150 44.99 -11.84 15.95
N GLN A 151 45.01 -10.65 16.53
CA GLN A 151 44.55 -10.38 17.90
C GLN A 151 43.41 -9.34 17.88
N LEU A 152 42.24 -9.71 18.39
CA LEU A 152 41.10 -8.79 18.57
C LEU A 152 40.98 -8.43 20.05
N PHE A 153 40.85 -7.15 20.38
CA PHE A 153 40.78 -6.67 21.76
C PHE A 153 39.37 -6.19 22.12
N GLU A 154 38.78 -6.74 23.20
CA GLU A 154 37.40 -6.47 23.61
C GLU A 154 37.12 -5.00 23.95
N GLY A 155 37.89 -4.43 24.89
CA GLY A 155 37.59 -3.09 25.41
C GLY A 155 37.80 -1.97 24.40
N ALA A 156 38.78 -2.12 23.51
CA ALA A 156 39.19 -1.09 22.56
C ALA A 156 38.62 -1.30 21.14
N ASN A 157 38.09 -2.49 20.84
CA ASN A 157 37.77 -2.94 19.48
C ASN A 157 38.93 -2.75 18.48
N THR A 158 40.18 -2.79 18.95
CA THR A 158 41.38 -2.72 18.12
C THR A 158 41.75 -4.10 17.59
N ILE A 159 42.40 -4.09 16.42
CA ILE A 159 42.94 -5.27 15.75
C ILE A 159 44.45 -5.13 15.75
N GLU A 160 45.16 -6.18 16.11
CA GLU A 160 46.61 -6.24 15.92
C GLU A 160 46.99 -7.48 15.11
N ILE A 161 47.91 -7.29 14.18
CA ILE A 161 48.51 -8.37 13.40
C ILE A 161 49.99 -8.45 13.77
N HIS A 162 50.40 -9.55 14.37
CA HIS A 162 51.76 -9.78 14.87
C HIS A 162 52.46 -10.84 14.03
N CYS A 163 53.49 -10.44 13.30
CA CYS A 163 54.36 -11.34 12.53
C CYS A 163 55.61 -11.68 13.35
N LEU A 164 55.73 -12.95 13.76
CA LEU A 164 56.95 -13.44 14.42
C LEU A 164 58.05 -13.64 13.38
N ASP A 165 57.74 -14.35 12.29
CA ASP A 165 58.65 -14.73 11.21
C ASP A 165 57.92 -14.90 9.87
N CYS A 166 57.16 -13.89 9.46
CA CYS A 166 56.53 -13.81 8.13
C CYS A 166 57.59 -13.56 7.05
N THR A 167 58.25 -14.61 6.58
CA THR A 167 59.26 -14.51 5.53
C THR A 167 58.62 -14.76 4.17
N SER A 168 58.86 -13.89 3.20
CA SER A 168 58.35 -14.06 1.84
C SER A 168 59.00 -15.25 1.14
N ASP A 169 58.21 -15.93 0.32
CA ASP A 169 58.67 -16.93 -0.64
C ASP A 169 58.89 -16.38 -2.07
N GLY A 170 58.68 -15.08 -2.27
CA GLY A 170 58.81 -14.38 -3.54
C GLY A 170 57.49 -14.13 -4.26
N ASP A 171 56.35 -14.58 -3.71
CA ASP A 171 55.01 -14.32 -4.22
C ASP A 171 54.33 -13.14 -3.47
N GLU A 172 53.13 -12.76 -3.91
CA GLU A 172 52.37 -11.62 -3.37
C GLU A 172 51.58 -12.00 -2.12
N HIS A 173 51.73 -11.18 -1.07
CA HIS A 173 51.07 -11.34 0.22
C HIS A 173 50.17 -10.16 0.52
N THR A 174 49.16 -10.37 1.37
CA THR A 174 48.30 -9.28 1.87
C THR A 174 48.21 -9.25 3.38
N GLN A 175 48.45 -8.09 3.98
CA GLN A 175 48.30 -7.82 5.41
C GLN A 175 47.54 -6.51 5.62
N GLY A 176 46.32 -6.58 6.16
CA GLY A 176 45.44 -5.44 6.34
C GLY A 176 44.00 -5.86 6.66
N ILE A 177 43.09 -4.90 6.66
CA ILE A 177 41.67 -5.13 6.94
C ILE A 177 40.77 -4.48 5.90
N GLU A 178 39.60 -5.05 5.68
CA GLU A 178 38.64 -4.62 4.67
C GLU A 178 37.20 -4.76 5.15
N SER A 179 36.36 -3.80 4.77
CA SER A 179 34.92 -3.76 5.09
C SER A 179 34.13 -4.93 4.49
N GLN A 180 32.90 -5.10 4.97
CA GLN A 180 31.96 -6.14 4.51
C GLN A 180 31.59 -6.00 3.02
N SER A 181 31.68 -4.78 2.48
CA SER A 181 31.38 -4.48 1.07
C SER A 181 32.59 -4.62 0.14
N GLY A 182 33.81 -4.62 0.69
CA GLY A 182 35.05 -4.60 -0.08
C GLY A 182 35.39 -3.24 -0.70
N ASN A 183 34.68 -2.15 -0.35
CA ASN A 183 34.94 -0.81 -0.90
C ASN A 183 35.86 0.06 -0.02
N GLU A 184 36.06 -0.35 1.24
CA GLU A 184 36.91 0.33 2.23
C GLU A 184 37.92 -0.65 2.82
N ALA A 185 39.18 -0.22 2.96
CA ALA A 185 40.25 -1.01 3.57
C ALA A 185 41.26 -0.12 4.29
N ALA A 186 41.93 -0.69 5.30
CA ALA A 186 43.10 -0.09 5.94
C ALA A 186 44.30 -1.05 5.76
N VAL A 187 45.34 -0.55 5.11
CA VAL A 187 46.54 -1.32 4.78
C VAL A 187 47.76 -0.41 4.80
N ARG A 188 48.90 -0.93 5.26
CA ARG A 188 50.18 -0.19 5.20
C ARG A 188 50.70 -0.24 3.77
N ASP A 189 51.30 0.86 3.31
CA ASP A 189 51.92 0.92 1.99
C ASP A 189 52.85 -0.27 1.72
N GLY A 190 52.65 -0.94 0.58
CA GLY A 190 53.40 -2.12 0.19
C GLY A 190 53.02 -3.42 0.93
N ARG A 191 51.85 -3.47 1.58
CA ARG A 191 51.32 -4.69 2.24
C ARG A 191 50.06 -5.28 1.59
N SER A 192 49.62 -4.74 0.45
CA SER A 192 48.46 -5.27 -0.30
C SER A 192 48.92 -5.83 -1.63
N ALA A 193 48.66 -7.12 -1.88
CA ALA A 193 49.15 -7.88 -3.03
C ALA A 193 50.63 -7.56 -3.36
N ALA A 194 51.52 -7.74 -2.39
CA ALA A 194 52.92 -7.33 -2.49
C ALA A 194 53.87 -8.37 -1.89
N ASP A 195 55.07 -8.47 -2.45
CA ASP A 195 56.17 -9.27 -1.89
C ASP A 195 56.85 -8.50 -0.74
N PHE A 196 56.67 -8.97 0.50
CA PHE A 196 57.29 -8.36 1.67
C PHE A 196 57.59 -9.38 2.77
N SER A 197 58.54 -9.08 3.66
CA SER A 197 58.80 -9.90 4.86
C SER A 197 58.69 -9.07 6.14
N VAL A 198 58.27 -9.71 7.23
CA VAL A 198 58.13 -9.10 8.56
C VAL A 198 58.63 -10.07 9.63
N VAL A 199 59.58 -9.63 10.44
CA VAL A 199 60.12 -10.41 11.56
C VAL A 199 60.03 -9.56 12.82
N ASN A 200 59.41 -10.10 13.87
CA ASN A 200 59.10 -9.38 15.11
C ASN A 200 58.43 -8.01 14.88
N GLY A 201 57.47 -7.96 13.95
CA GLY A 201 56.74 -6.74 13.59
C GLY A 201 55.26 -6.85 13.90
N ALA A 202 54.62 -5.74 14.24
CA ALA A 202 53.20 -5.69 14.50
C ALA A 202 52.55 -4.40 13.98
N ASP A 203 51.36 -4.56 13.42
CA ASP A 203 50.50 -3.46 12.98
C ASP A 203 49.22 -3.44 13.83
N ILE A 204 48.80 -2.24 14.23
CA ILE A 204 47.56 -2.00 14.96
C ILE A 204 46.60 -1.20 14.10
N PHE A 205 45.34 -1.60 14.11
CA PHE A 205 44.23 -0.93 13.44
C PHE A 205 43.24 -0.48 14.51
N ALA A 206 42.98 0.83 14.55
CA ALA A 206 42.12 1.46 15.52
C ALA A 206 41.11 2.37 14.82
N ARG A 207 39.86 2.38 15.29
CA ARG A 207 38.81 3.24 14.73
C ARG A 207 38.85 4.61 15.33
N PHE A 208 38.98 5.62 14.49
CA PHE A 208 38.86 7.01 14.88
C PHE A 208 37.51 7.52 14.43
N ASN A 209 36.95 8.44 15.21
CA ASN A 209 35.72 9.14 14.87
C ASN A 209 36.06 10.64 14.77
N VAL A 210 35.81 11.20 13.60
CA VAL A 210 36.02 12.61 13.29
C VAL A 210 34.66 13.27 13.12
N GLN A 211 34.41 14.33 13.88
CA GLN A 211 33.24 15.19 13.73
C GLN A 211 33.70 16.62 13.47
N SER A 212 33.26 17.21 12.36
CA SER A 212 33.70 18.52 11.93
C SER A 212 32.52 19.47 11.76
N ASN A 213 32.74 20.74 12.10
CA ASN A 213 31.92 21.86 11.63
C ASN A 213 32.83 22.86 10.89
N SER A 214 32.35 24.07 10.62
CA SER A 214 33.13 25.06 9.87
C SER A 214 34.33 25.63 10.65
N ASN A 215 34.45 25.42 11.95
CA ASN A 215 35.54 26.01 12.75
C ASN A 215 36.11 25.11 13.85
N GLU A 216 35.65 23.87 13.95
CA GLU A 216 36.06 22.89 14.96
C GLU A 216 36.13 21.50 14.35
N ILE A 217 37.09 20.71 14.82
CA ILE A 217 37.24 19.28 14.54
C ILE A 217 37.34 18.56 15.88
N THR A 218 36.36 17.72 16.17
CA THR A 218 36.36 16.81 17.32
C THR A 218 36.88 15.44 16.89
N LEU A 219 37.98 15.03 17.51
CA LEU A 219 38.66 13.77 17.27
C LEU A 219 38.41 12.85 18.45
N SER A 220 37.94 11.63 18.19
CA SER A 220 37.77 10.59 19.20
C SER A 220 38.46 9.30 18.75
N TRP A 221 39.03 8.56 19.69
CA TRP A 221 39.81 7.33 19.44
C TRP A 221 39.48 6.27 20.50
N PRO A 222 39.86 4.99 20.32
CA PRO A 222 39.56 3.97 21.32
C PRO A 222 40.50 4.10 22.51
N GLY A 223 40.06 3.67 23.70
CA GLY A 223 40.93 3.58 24.86
C GLY A 223 41.95 2.45 24.69
N PHE A 224 43.25 2.75 24.77
CA PHE A 224 44.30 1.74 24.65
C PHE A 224 44.63 1.16 26.04
N PRO A 225 44.46 -0.17 26.28
CA PRO A 225 44.51 -0.74 27.64
C PRO A 225 45.81 -0.54 28.43
N GLN A 226 46.93 -0.27 27.75
CA GLN A 226 48.23 0.00 28.37
C GLN A 226 48.66 1.47 28.30
N ALA A 227 47.84 2.36 27.75
CA ALA A 227 48.21 3.76 27.64
C ALA A 227 48.43 4.39 29.02
N THR A 228 49.50 5.19 29.13
CA THR A 228 49.79 6.04 30.27
C THR A 228 49.32 7.49 30.03
N GLY A 229 49.07 7.86 28.77
CA GLY A 229 48.54 9.15 28.33
C GLY A 229 48.58 9.30 26.82
N TYR A 230 48.07 10.41 26.31
CA TYR A 230 48.06 10.76 24.88
C TYR A 230 48.67 12.16 24.67
N THR A 231 49.35 12.36 23.54
CA THR A 231 49.71 13.69 23.04
C THR A 231 49.14 13.83 21.63
N LEU A 232 48.34 14.87 21.41
CA LEU A 232 47.77 15.17 20.10
C LEU A 232 48.52 16.36 19.49
N GLN A 233 48.96 16.18 18.26
CA GLN A 233 49.65 17.19 17.47
C GLN A 233 48.86 17.53 16.22
N ARG A 234 48.94 18.79 15.80
CA ARG A 234 48.48 19.28 14.50
C ARG A 234 49.66 19.81 13.69
N PHE A 235 49.69 19.56 12.39
CA PHE A 235 50.76 20.04 11.51
C PHE A 235 50.38 21.37 10.87
N ASP A 236 50.84 22.48 11.45
CA ASP A 236 50.61 23.81 10.91
C ASP A 236 51.75 24.15 9.91
N GLY A 237 51.44 24.13 8.62
CA GLY A 237 52.44 24.37 7.56
C GLY A 237 53.54 23.29 7.52
N GLY A 238 53.18 22.04 7.86
CA GLY A 238 54.09 20.90 7.89
C GLY A 238 54.95 20.76 9.15
N THR A 239 54.81 21.65 10.13
CA THR A 239 55.49 21.55 11.43
C THR A 239 54.51 21.07 12.50
N PRO A 240 54.81 19.96 13.23
CA PRO A 240 53.92 19.49 14.28
C PRO A 240 53.93 20.42 15.50
N VAL A 241 52.74 20.74 16.01
CA VAL A 241 52.51 21.53 17.23
C VAL A 241 51.67 20.70 18.19
N ASP A 242 52.13 20.55 19.43
CA ASP A 242 51.34 19.89 20.49
C ASP A 242 50.10 20.76 20.81
N ILE A 243 48.92 20.26 20.47
CA ILE A 243 47.65 20.95 20.74
C ILE A 243 46.95 20.39 21.99
N ALA A 244 47.29 19.17 22.42
CA ALA A 244 46.80 18.59 23.67
C ALA A 244 47.78 17.58 24.29
N THR A 245 47.81 17.52 25.62
CA THR A 245 48.39 16.41 26.40
C THR A 245 47.32 15.91 27.36
N LEU A 246 46.96 14.64 27.23
CA LEU A 246 45.76 14.04 27.80
C LEU A 246 46.11 12.83 28.66
N SER A 247 45.32 12.57 29.69
CA SER A 247 45.41 11.37 30.51
C SER A 247 44.92 10.12 29.75
N ALA A 248 45.28 8.93 30.23
CA ALA A 248 44.86 7.66 29.60
C ALA A 248 43.33 7.46 29.52
N SER A 249 42.55 8.18 30.34
CA SER A 249 41.08 8.15 30.32
C SER A 249 40.43 9.14 29.34
N GLU A 250 41.19 10.07 28.77
CA GLU A 250 40.69 11.09 27.85
C GLU A 250 40.89 10.61 26.41
N THR A 251 39.82 10.11 25.79
CA THR A 251 39.85 9.50 24.45
C THR A 251 39.16 10.35 23.38
N SER A 252 39.04 11.66 23.63
CA SER A 252 38.52 12.63 22.67
C SER A 252 39.09 14.01 22.92
N PHE A 253 39.18 14.83 21.87
CA PHE A 253 39.61 16.23 21.93
C PHE A 253 38.96 17.05 20.82
N THR A 254 38.50 18.26 21.15
CA THR A 254 37.99 19.23 20.17
C THR A 254 39.03 20.29 19.89
N ASP A 255 39.58 20.27 18.68
CA ASP A 255 40.38 21.35 18.13
C ASP A 255 39.45 22.44 17.59
N SER A 256 39.69 23.70 17.99
CA SER A 256 38.76 24.81 17.75
C SER A 256 39.47 26.02 17.16
N GLN A 257 38.67 26.99 16.67
CA GLN A 257 39.18 28.18 15.97
C GLN A 257 39.92 27.83 14.67
N LEU A 258 39.46 26.79 14.01
CA LEU A 258 39.93 26.37 12.70
C LEU A 258 39.28 27.24 11.61
N SER A 259 39.95 27.33 10.47
CA SER A 259 39.40 27.96 9.29
C SER A 259 38.39 27.02 8.63
N PRO A 260 37.26 27.50 8.11
CA PRO A 260 36.35 26.70 7.28
C PRO A 260 37.05 26.11 6.06
N ASP A 261 36.48 25.03 5.52
CA ASP A 261 36.91 24.40 4.27
C ASP A 261 38.42 24.09 4.21
N THR A 262 39.03 23.72 5.34
CA THR A 262 40.48 23.57 5.48
C THR A 262 40.85 22.18 5.98
N ASN A 263 41.82 21.54 5.32
CA ASN A 263 42.40 20.27 5.74
C ASN A 263 43.44 20.50 6.83
N TYR A 264 43.39 19.67 7.86
CA TYR A 264 44.33 19.64 8.97
C TYR A 264 44.89 18.23 9.16
N ASP A 265 46.21 18.12 9.13
CA ASP A 265 46.90 16.88 9.45
C ASP A 265 47.13 16.78 10.95
N TYR A 266 46.82 15.63 11.53
CA TYR A 266 46.94 15.32 12.95
C TYR A 266 47.85 14.12 13.18
N ARG A 267 48.50 14.11 14.35
CA ARG A 267 49.19 12.94 14.89
C ARG A 267 48.79 12.70 16.34
N LEU A 268 48.24 11.52 16.63
CA LEU A 268 48.01 11.04 17.98
C LEU A 268 49.18 10.15 18.42
N GLN A 269 49.88 10.55 19.48
CA GLN A 269 50.91 9.75 20.14
C GLN A 269 50.33 9.09 21.39
N VAL A 270 50.23 7.77 21.37
CA VAL A 270 49.81 6.94 22.51
C VAL A 270 51.06 6.57 23.31
N SER A 271 51.18 7.07 24.54
CA SER A 271 52.32 6.76 25.42
C SER A 271 52.08 5.43 26.14
N LEU A 272 53.04 4.50 26.07
CA LEU A 272 52.99 3.18 26.71
C LEU A 272 54.03 3.07 27.84
N PRO A 273 53.95 2.04 28.72
CA PRO A 273 54.93 1.84 29.77
C PRO A 273 56.31 1.50 29.16
N GLY A 274 57.39 2.04 29.75
CA GLY A 274 58.76 1.73 29.29
C GLY A 274 59.30 2.61 28.17
N GLU A 275 58.75 3.82 27.99
CA GLU A 275 59.14 4.80 26.94
C GLU A 275 58.80 4.35 25.50
N GLU A 276 57.90 3.38 25.34
CA GLU A 276 57.33 3.00 24.05
C GLU A 276 56.15 3.91 23.66
N LEU A 277 55.91 4.09 22.37
CA LEU A 277 54.79 4.87 21.86
C LEU A 277 54.22 4.29 20.56
N ILE A 278 52.94 4.54 20.31
CA ILE A 278 52.25 4.27 19.03
C ILE A 278 51.86 5.62 18.42
N GLU A 279 52.15 5.84 17.14
CA GLU A 279 51.78 7.07 16.42
C GLU A 279 50.74 6.79 15.34
N PHE A 280 49.57 7.41 15.45
CA PHE A 280 48.54 7.44 14.41
C PHE A 280 48.60 8.78 13.69
N ASN A 281 48.71 8.77 12.36
CA ASN A 281 48.66 9.98 11.54
C ASN A 281 47.39 9.95 10.68
N PHE A 282 46.68 11.07 10.58
CA PHE A 282 45.47 11.19 9.78
C PHE A 282 45.18 12.64 9.44
N THR A 283 44.34 12.85 8.43
CA THR A 283 43.87 14.16 7.98
C THR A 283 42.40 14.29 8.31
N ALA A 284 41.98 15.46 8.77
CA ALA A 284 40.58 15.81 8.98
C ALA A 284 40.33 17.22 8.44
N SER A 285 39.12 17.47 7.96
CA SER A 285 38.77 18.76 7.33
C SER A 285 37.63 19.44 8.08
N THR A 286 37.68 20.76 8.17
CA THR A 286 36.48 21.55 8.46
C THR A 286 35.57 21.57 7.23
N ILE A 287 34.26 21.73 7.44
CA ILE A 287 33.26 21.77 6.37
C ILE A 287 32.88 23.22 6.00
N SER A 288 32.06 23.39 4.97
CA SER A 288 31.62 24.70 4.49
C SER A 288 30.84 25.48 5.54
N SER A 289 31.02 26.81 5.53
CA SER A 289 30.33 27.73 6.43
C SER A 289 28.82 27.73 6.17
N LEU A 290 28.04 27.77 7.24
CA LEU A 290 26.60 27.96 7.18
C LEU A 290 26.25 29.31 6.50
N PRO A 291 25.27 29.36 5.57
CA PRO A 291 24.80 30.60 4.98
C PRO A 291 24.30 31.58 6.05
N GLY A 292 24.62 32.87 5.89
CA GLY A 292 24.23 33.94 6.81
C GLY A 292 22.90 34.59 6.44
N ASP A 293 22.27 35.27 7.41
CA ASP A 293 21.11 36.16 7.18
C ASP A 293 19.97 35.58 6.31
N PHE A 294 19.77 34.25 6.33
CA PHE A 294 18.75 33.60 5.53
C PHE A 294 17.34 34.11 5.89
N ARG A 295 16.62 34.57 4.87
CA ARG A 295 15.29 35.15 4.99
C ARG A 295 14.52 34.95 3.69
N GLY A 296 13.21 35.07 3.76
CA GLY A 296 12.38 35.16 2.57
C GLY A 296 11.34 36.25 2.66
N VAL A 297 10.97 36.77 1.50
CA VAL A 297 9.98 37.82 1.31
C VAL A 297 8.93 37.28 0.36
N VAL A 298 7.66 37.43 0.74
CA VAL A 298 6.54 37.10 -0.15
C VAL A 298 6.54 38.10 -1.31
N SER A 299 6.64 37.58 -2.54
CA SER A 299 6.57 38.36 -3.76
C SER A 299 5.15 38.37 -4.34
N SER A 300 4.41 37.27 -4.19
CA SER A 300 3.01 37.14 -4.63
C SER A 300 2.28 36.03 -3.82
N PRO A 301 0.96 35.82 -4.02
CA PRO A 301 0.24 34.65 -3.47
C PRO A 301 0.83 33.29 -3.83
N ILE A 302 1.73 33.22 -4.82
CA ILE A 302 2.31 31.98 -5.34
C ILE A 302 3.85 32.00 -5.38
N GLU A 303 4.50 33.00 -4.79
CA GLU A 303 5.95 33.16 -4.88
C GLU A 303 6.57 33.75 -3.62
N VAL A 304 7.70 33.19 -3.24
CA VAL A 304 8.55 33.64 -2.14
C VAL A 304 9.98 33.80 -2.67
N GLN A 305 10.52 35.00 -2.57
CA GLN A 305 11.94 35.24 -2.84
C GLN A 305 12.76 34.99 -1.58
N LEU A 306 13.70 34.06 -1.66
CA LEU A 306 14.66 33.72 -0.62
C LEU A 306 15.97 34.46 -0.86
N SER A 307 16.62 34.92 0.21
CA SER A 307 17.94 35.55 0.16
C SER A 307 18.80 35.15 1.36
N TRP A 308 20.11 35.09 1.16
CA TRP A 308 21.11 34.79 2.20
C TRP A 308 22.41 35.57 1.94
N THR A 309 23.34 35.48 2.88
CA THR A 309 24.71 35.95 2.75
C THR A 309 25.63 34.75 2.55
N ASP A 310 26.41 34.76 1.47
CA ASP A 310 27.49 33.81 1.26
C ASP A 310 28.59 33.99 2.32
N ASN A 311 28.85 32.92 3.08
CA ASN A 311 29.89 32.85 4.10
C ASN A 311 30.95 31.77 3.80
N SER A 312 30.82 31.02 2.71
CA SER A 312 31.84 30.05 2.27
C SER A 312 32.66 30.69 1.14
N SER A 313 33.75 30.03 0.75
CA SER A 313 34.60 30.52 -0.35
C SER A 313 35.07 29.40 -1.28
N SER A 314 34.52 28.21 -1.06
CA SER A 314 34.90 26.95 -1.71
C SER A 314 33.72 25.99 -1.77
N GLU A 315 32.51 26.50 -1.53
CA GLU A 315 31.27 25.82 -1.83
C GLU A 315 31.13 25.67 -3.36
N ASP A 316 30.60 24.53 -3.79
CA ASP A 316 30.15 24.36 -5.17
C ASP A 316 28.73 24.95 -5.36
N GLY A 317 27.99 25.16 -4.27
CA GLY A 317 26.69 25.80 -4.29
C GLY A 317 25.89 25.70 -2.98
N TYR A 318 24.58 25.93 -3.08
CA TYR A 318 23.64 25.86 -1.96
C TYR A 318 22.48 24.92 -2.22
N ILE A 319 22.07 24.19 -1.18
CA ILE A 319 20.89 23.32 -1.15
C ILE A 319 19.76 24.08 -0.46
N ILE A 320 18.63 24.23 -1.14
CA ILE A 320 17.44 24.89 -0.62
C ILE A 320 16.37 23.84 -0.40
N GLU A 321 15.83 23.78 0.82
CA GLU A 321 14.75 22.86 1.16
C GLU A 321 13.51 23.59 1.65
N ARG A 322 12.36 23.00 1.36
CA ARG A 322 11.04 23.48 1.77
C ARG A 322 10.22 22.39 2.42
N SER A 323 9.45 22.75 3.43
CA SER A 323 8.46 21.88 4.08
C SER A 323 7.12 22.60 4.28
N LEU A 324 6.04 21.82 4.35
CA LEU A 324 4.72 22.28 4.83
C LEU A 324 4.55 22.09 6.34
N THR A 325 5.50 21.43 7.01
CA THR A 325 5.47 21.11 8.44
C THR A 325 6.77 21.57 9.10
N SER A 326 6.67 22.31 10.20
CA SER A 326 7.85 22.74 10.97
C SER A 326 8.71 21.53 11.41
N GLY A 327 10.02 21.65 11.25
CA GLY A 327 11.04 20.68 11.71
C GLY A 327 11.09 19.33 10.98
N THR A 328 10.14 18.98 10.11
CA THR A 328 10.08 17.66 9.42
C THR A 328 9.51 17.81 8.02
N GLY A 329 9.69 16.82 7.13
CA GLY A 329 9.07 16.84 5.79
C GLY A 329 9.71 17.81 4.80
N PHE A 330 10.95 18.23 5.05
CA PHE A 330 11.74 19.02 4.10
C PHE A 330 12.07 18.21 2.85
N VAL A 331 11.88 18.85 1.70
CA VAL A 331 12.24 18.35 0.37
C VAL A 331 13.16 19.38 -0.27
N GLU A 332 14.23 18.91 -0.91
CA GLU A 332 15.10 19.74 -1.74
C GLU A 332 14.29 20.30 -2.92
N ILE A 333 14.21 21.64 -3.00
CA ILE A 333 13.51 22.35 -4.08
C ILE A 333 14.47 22.94 -5.10
N ALA A 334 15.74 23.17 -4.73
CA ALA A 334 16.75 23.68 -5.64
C ALA A 334 18.18 23.45 -5.16
N ARG A 335 19.09 23.41 -6.14
CA ARG A 335 20.53 23.65 -5.98
C ARG A 335 20.92 24.85 -6.82
N VAL A 336 21.50 25.85 -6.19
CA VAL A 336 22.03 27.03 -6.87
C VAL A 336 23.56 26.99 -6.83
N GLY A 337 24.21 27.66 -7.78
CA GLY A 337 25.67 27.62 -7.92
C GLY A 337 26.42 28.34 -6.79
N ALA A 338 27.74 28.19 -6.80
CA ALA A 338 28.63 28.93 -5.91
C ALA A 338 28.45 30.45 -6.03
N ASN A 339 28.57 31.18 -4.93
CA ASN A 339 28.36 32.63 -4.82
C ASN A 339 26.95 33.16 -5.16
N GLU A 340 25.95 32.30 -5.37
CA GLU A 340 24.56 32.74 -5.47
C GLU A 340 24.03 33.16 -4.08
N ASP A 341 23.23 34.23 -4.03
CA ASP A 341 22.71 34.82 -2.78
C ASP A 341 21.18 35.01 -2.78
N GLU A 342 20.49 34.60 -3.85
CA GLU A 342 19.04 34.67 -3.99
C GLU A 342 18.44 33.45 -4.72
N TYR A 343 17.17 33.16 -4.44
CA TYR A 343 16.38 32.15 -5.13
C TYR A 343 14.88 32.46 -5.06
N ASP A 344 14.20 32.45 -6.20
CA ASP A 344 12.75 32.62 -6.26
C ASP A 344 12.05 31.25 -6.20
N ASP A 345 11.36 30.95 -5.09
CA ASP A 345 10.48 29.78 -5.00
C ASP A 345 9.09 30.12 -5.50
N ARG A 346 8.74 29.59 -6.67
CA ARG A 346 7.52 29.92 -7.42
C ARG A 346 6.50 28.79 -7.40
N SER A 347 5.34 29.04 -8.01
CA SER A 347 4.24 28.06 -8.12
C SER A 347 3.73 27.53 -6.77
N LEU A 348 3.77 28.37 -5.73
CA LEU A 348 3.26 28.08 -4.39
C LEU A 348 1.73 28.10 -4.33
N THR A 349 1.19 27.43 -3.32
CA THR A 349 -0.21 27.53 -2.94
C THR A 349 -0.41 28.79 -2.11
N SER A 350 -1.46 29.55 -2.41
CA SER A 350 -1.87 30.74 -1.65
C SER A 350 -2.39 30.36 -0.25
N GLU A 351 -2.38 31.30 0.69
CA GLU A 351 -2.80 31.09 2.08
C GLU A 351 -2.11 29.90 2.77
N THR A 352 -0.92 29.54 2.31
CA THR A 352 -0.19 28.34 2.76
C THR A 352 1.09 28.75 3.48
N THR A 353 1.37 28.07 4.58
CA THR A 353 2.59 28.29 5.36
C THR A 353 3.67 27.31 4.92
N TYR A 354 4.82 27.85 4.54
CA TYR A 354 6.01 27.14 4.15
C TYR A 354 7.14 27.38 5.14
N PHE A 355 7.95 26.36 5.34
CA PHE A 355 9.16 26.39 6.15
C PHE A 355 10.35 26.17 5.22
N TYR A 356 11.29 27.09 5.23
CA TYR A 356 12.49 27.04 4.39
C TYR A 356 13.74 26.86 5.22
N ARG A 357 14.72 26.15 4.69
CA ARG A 357 16.09 26.12 5.23
C ARG A 357 17.09 25.98 4.09
N ILE A 358 18.30 26.45 4.32
CA ILE A 358 19.37 26.43 3.33
C ILE A 358 20.65 25.85 3.94
N SER A 359 21.47 25.19 3.12
CA SER A 359 22.79 24.69 3.49
C SER A 359 23.79 24.93 2.34
N ALA A 360 25.06 25.18 2.67
CA ALA A 360 26.14 25.27 1.68
C ALA A 360 26.72 23.86 1.43
N TYR A 361 27.12 23.55 0.19
CA TYR A 361 27.74 22.27 -0.14
C TYR A 361 28.95 22.40 -1.05
N ASN A 362 29.87 21.43 -0.97
CA ASN A 362 30.90 21.17 -1.97
C ASN A 362 30.88 19.68 -2.36
N SER A 363 31.77 19.28 -3.26
CA SER A 363 31.86 17.91 -3.80
C SER A 363 32.07 16.81 -2.75
N THR A 364 32.47 17.18 -1.53
CA THR A 364 32.80 16.24 -0.45
C THR A 364 31.93 16.39 0.79
N ASN A 365 31.35 17.56 1.05
CA ASN A 365 30.71 17.89 2.33
C ASN A 365 29.53 18.87 2.18
N THR A 366 28.70 18.95 3.21
CA THR A 366 27.54 19.86 3.30
C THR A 366 27.49 20.47 4.70
N SER A 367 27.22 21.77 4.83
CA SER A 367 27.09 22.44 6.12
C SER A 367 25.85 21.94 6.87
N GLU A 368 25.71 22.29 8.15
CA GLU A 368 24.39 22.22 8.79
C GLU A 368 23.37 23.07 8.01
N PHE A 369 22.08 22.81 8.18
CA PHE A 369 21.04 23.69 7.66
C PHE A 369 20.82 24.89 8.58
N THR A 370 20.43 26.03 8.00
CA THR A 370 20.04 27.20 8.79
C THR A 370 18.84 26.89 9.66
N ALA A 371 18.58 27.75 10.66
CA ALA A 371 17.26 27.77 11.29
C ALA A 371 16.16 27.95 10.23
N GLU A 372 15.00 27.33 10.46
CA GLU A 372 13.90 27.42 9.51
C GLU A 372 13.31 28.83 9.46
N VAL A 373 13.03 29.31 8.25
CA VAL A 373 12.29 30.56 8.00
C VAL A 373 10.86 30.20 7.67
N MET A 374 9.93 30.70 8.49
CA MET A 374 8.49 30.50 8.32
C MET A 374 7.88 31.63 7.50
N ILE A 375 7.19 31.28 6.41
CA ILE A 375 6.60 32.24 5.47
C ILE A 375 5.19 31.78 5.11
N THR A 376 4.22 32.69 5.19
CA THR A 376 2.83 32.41 4.79
C THR A 376 2.48 33.23 3.56
N THR A 377 2.11 32.56 2.47
CA THR A 377 1.63 33.22 1.26
C THR A 377 0.26 33.88 1.49
N PRO A 378 -0.04 35.03 0.87
CA PRO A 378 -1.32 35.71 1.02
C PRO A 378 -2.43 34.99 0.22
N GLY A 379 -3.67 35.42 0.45
CA GLY A 379 -4.80 35.04 -0.40
C GLY A 379 -4.74 35.66 -1.79
N ARG A 380 -5.43 35.05 -2.75
CA ARG A 380 -5.48 35.52 -4.14
C ARG A 380 -6.44 36.70 -4.27
N SER A 381 -6.05 37.73 -5.02
CA SER A 381 -7.00 38.74 -5.48
C SER A 381 -8.03 38.13 -6.43
N ARG A 382 -9.29 38.53 -6.29
CA ARG A 382 -10.40 38.10 -7.16
C ARG A 382 -10.95 39.28 -7.94
N TYR A 383 -11.08 39.10 -9.24
CA TYR A 383 -11.67 40.05 -10.17
C TYR A 383 -12.90 39.47 -10.87
N PHE A 384 -13.90 40.31 -11.10
CA PHE A 384 -15.13 39.93 -11.80
C PHE A 384 -15.19 40.57 -13.19
N VAL A 385 -15.67 39.81 -14.17
CA VAL A 385 -15.85 40.25 -15.57
C VAL A 385 -17.27 39.90 -15.99
N ASP A 386 -18.03 40.89 -16.43
CA ASP A 386 -19.40 40.74 -16.92
C ASP A 386 -19.67 41.83 -17.97
N ALA A 387 -19.97 41.40 -19.20
CA ALA A 387 -20.26 42.29 -20.31
C ALA A 387 -21.53 43.13 -20.11
N ASP A 388 -22.44 42.70 -19.25
CA ASP A 388 -23.71 43.36 -18.94
C ASP A 388 -23.66 44.22 -17.66
N ALA A 389 -22.51 44.26 -16.97
CA ALA A 389 -22.35 45.09 -15.78
C ALA A 389 -22.41 46.60 -16.11
N GLU A 390 -23.24 47.34 -15.36
CA GLU A 390 -23.45 48.78 -15.54
C GLU A 390 -22.74 49.65 -14.48
N GLY A 391 -22.06 49.04 -13.50
CA GLY A 391 -21.45 49.73 -12.37
C GLY A 391 -20.08 50.38 -12.67
N GLY A 392 -19.20 50.37 -11.66
CA GLY A 392 -17.93 51.11 -11.66
C GLY A 392 -16.85 50.63 -12.64
N ASN A 393 -16.99 49.42 -13.21
CA ASN A 393 -16.03 48.80 -14.12
C ASN A 393 -14.60 48.72 -13.52
N ASP A 394 -14.51 48.27 -12.26
CA ASP A 394 -13.27 48.10 -11.50
C ASP A 394 -12.99 46.65 -11.09
N GLY A 395 -13.90 45.72 -11.40
CA GLY A 395 -13.76 44.30 -11.14
C GLY A 395 -13.91 43.90 -9.67
N SER A 396 -14.32 44.79 -8.77
CA SER A 396 -14.39 44.53 -7.32
C SER A 396 -15.59 43.67 -6.89
N SER A 397 -16.62 43.59 -7.71
CA SER A 397 -17.85 42.80 -7.50
C SER A 397 -18.52 42.53 -8.85
N TRP A 398 -19.56 41.69 -8.88
CA TRP A 398 -20.39 41.53 -10.09
C TRP A 398 -21.03 42.85 -10.56
N GLU A 399 -21.53 43.69 -9.64
CA GLU A 399 -22.10 45.00 -9.98
C GLU A 399 -21.06 45.93 -10.64
N ASN A 400 -19.82 45.91 -10.16
CA ASN A 400 -18.73 46.73 -10.67
C ASN A 400 -17.78 45.96 -11.60
N ALA A 401 -18.20 44.83 -12.15
CA ALA A 401 -17.36 43.95 -12.95
C ALA A 401 -16.76 44.68 -14.16
N PHE A 402 -15.60 44.21 -14.62
CA PHE A 402 -15.06 44.67 -15.89
C PHE A 402 -15.95 44.22 -17.04
N ALA A 403 -16.29 45.12 -17.95
CA ALA A 403 -17.08 44.82 -19.16
C ALA A 403 -16.34 43.89 -20.14
N ASN A 404 -15.02 43.74 -20.00
CA ASN A 404 -14.22 42.89 -20.87
C ASN A 404 -13.03 42.26 -20.13
N LEU A 405 -12.74 41.00 -20.46
CA LEU A 405 -11.57 40.25 -19.98
C LEU A 405 -10.24 40.95 -20.31
N TYR A 406 -10.17 41.70 -21.42
CA TYR A 406 -8.98 42.45 -21.82
C TYR A 406 -8.52 43.44 -20.75
N ASP A 407 -9.47 44.15 -20.11
CA ASP A 407 -9.14 45.22 -19.16
C ASP A 407 -8.57 44.66 -17.83
N VAL A 408 -9.09 43.53 -17.36
CA VAL A 408 -8.58 42.89 -16.13
C VAL A 408 -7.19 42.30 -16.32
N LEU A 409 -6.88 41.74 -17.51
CA LEU A 409 -5.55 41.18 -17.79
C LEU A 409 -4.42 42.22 -17.76
N ALA A 410 -4.76 43.52 -17.91
CA ALA A 410 -3.80 44.61 -17.80
C ALA A 410 -3.44 44.97 -16.35
N ILE A 411 -4.25 44.56 -15.36
CA ILE A 411 -4.08 44.94 -13.94
C ILE A 411 -3.95 43.77 -12.99
N ALA A 412 -4.31 42.56 -13.42
CA ALA A 412 -4.23 41.36 -12.60
C ALA A 412 -2.79 41.12 -12.13
N GLU A 413 -2.65 40.72 -10.89
CA GLU A 413 -1.39 40.30 -10.28
C GLU A 413 -1.16 38.79 -10.48
N ASP A 414 0.07 38.36 -10.20
CA ASP A 414 0.43 36.94 -10.20
C ASP A 414 -0.42 36.17 -9.18
N GLY A 415 -0.92 35.01 -9.58
CA GLY A 415 -1.77 34.14 -8.78
C GLY A 415 -3.23 34.58 -8.66
N ALA A 416 -3.63 35.71 -9.28
CA ALA A 416 -5.01 36.21 -9.20
C ALA A 416 -6.06 35.25 -9.79
N GLU A 417 -7.32 35.44 -9.38
CA GLU A 417 -8.48 34.77 -9.93
C GLU A 417 -9.36 35.76 -10.71
N VAL A 418 -9.82 35.34 -11.89
CA VAL A 418 -10.75 36.10 -12.72
C VAL A 418 -12.00 35.26 -12.94
N TRP A 419 -13.15 35.76 -12.49
CA TRP A 419 -14.46 35.13 -12.65
C TRP A 419 -15.21 35.85 -13.76
N VAL A 420 -15.63 35.10 -14.77
CA VAL A 420 -16.20 35.64 -16.00
C VAL A 420 -17.63 35.14 -16.15
N ALA A 421 -18.58 36.07 -16.18
CA ALA A 421 -19.99 35.78 -16.42
C ALA A 421 -20.21 35.18 -17.82
N GLU A 422 -21.39 34.63 -18.04
CA GLU A 422 -21.85 34.22 -19.35
C GLU A 422 -21.74 35.36 -20.36
N GLY A 423 -21.55 35.03 -21.64
CA GLY A 423 -21.46 36.03 -22.69
C GLY A 423 -20.33 35.79 -23.68
N ILE A 424 -20.18 36.73 -24.62
CA ILE A 424 -19.19 36.67 -25.69
C ILE A 424 -18.17 37.81 -25.53
N TYR A 425 -16.94 37.44 -25.20
CA TYR A 425 -15.84 38.37 -24.94
C TYR A 425 -14.85 38.37 -26.12
N LYS A 426 -14.36 39.57 -26.45
CA LYS A 426 -13.51 39.84 -27.62
C LYS A 426 -12.29 40.67 -27.20
N PRO A 427 -11.10 40.44 -27.78
CA PRO A 427 -9.84 40.98 -27.25
C PRO A 427 -9.57 42.48 -27.49
N GLU A 428 -10.43 43.26 -28.15
CA GLU A 428 -10.19 44.72 -28.28
C GLU A 428 -11.48 45.52 -28.59
N PRO A 429 -11.66 46.74 -28.03
CA PRO A 429 -12.64 47.73 -28.52
C PRO A 429 -12.15 48.46 -29.80
N LYS A 430 -13.08 49.07 -30.54
CA LYS A 430 -12.87 49.58 -31.92
C LYS A 430 -11.72 50.62 -32.06
N PRO A 431 -10.97 50.66 -33.20
CA PRO A 431 -11.15 49.86 -34.41
C PRO A 431 -10.59 48.45 -34.26
N ARG A 432 -11.33 47.47 -34.78
CA ARG A 432 -10.99 46.05 -34.67
C ARG A 432 -9.75 45.73 -35.50
N SER A 433 -8.77 45.07 -34.88
CA SER A 433 -7.58 44.57 -35.54
C SER A 433 -7.51 43.05 -35.46
N ARG A 434 -7.12 42.40 -36.57
CA ARG A 434 -6.87 40.95 -36.59
C ARG A 434 -5.68 40.52 -35.71
N SER A 435 -4.85 41.47 -35.28
CA SER A 435 -3.74 41.21 -34.36
C SER A 435 -4.12 41.28 -32.88
N ALA A 436 -5.37 41.67 -32.57
CA ALA A 436 -5.90 41.70 -31.21
C ALA A 436 -5.89 40.31 -30.58
N ARG A 437 -5.53 40.22 -29.30
CA ARG A 437 -5.50 38.98 -28.51
C ARG A 437 -5.58 39.29 -27.01
N PHE A 438 -5.93 38.28 -26.21
CA PHE A 438 -5.78 38.30 -24.77
C PHE A 438 -4.33 37.90 -24.44
N ASP A 439 -3.52 38.89 -24.09
CA ASP A 439 -2.15 38.68 -23.63
C ASP A 439 -2.16 38.37 -22.14
N ILE A 440 -1.58 37.23 -21.76
CA ILE A 440 -1.45 36.79 -20.37
C ILE A 440 0.04 36.75 -20.04
N SER A 441 0.44 37.55 -19.06
CA SER A 441 1.82 37.60 -18.55
C SER A 441 1.91 37.29 -17.06
N GLN A 442 0.78 37.17 -16.37
CA GLN A 442 0.72 36.92 -14.92
C GLN A 442 1.01 35.46 -14.59
N ALA A 443 1.97 35.23 -13.68
CA ALA A 443 2.30 33.92 -13.12
C ALA A 443 1.07 33.27 -12.46
N GLY A 444 0.80 31.99 -12.72
CA GLY A 444 -0.27 31.21 -12.05
C GLY A 444 -1.70 31.79 -12.04
N LEU A 445 -2.05 32.67 -12.98
CA LEU A 445 -3.40 33.25 -13.12
C LEU A 445 -4.46 32.14 -13.31
N SER A 446 -5.62 32.28 -12.67
CA SER A 446 -6.77 31.42 -12.89
C SER A 446 -7.94 32.19 -13.52
N ILE A 447 -8.51 31.70 -14.62
CA ILE A 447 -9.68 32.28 -15.28
C ILE A 447 -10.81 31.24 -15.31
N TYR A 448 -11.93 31.60 -14.70
CA TYR A 448 -13.11 30.74 -14.54
C TYR A 448 -14.30 31.32 -15.30
N GLY A 449 -14.89 30.54 -16.20
CA GLY A 449 -16.19 30.82 -16.81
C GLY A 449 -17.32 30.00 -16.19
N GLY A 450 -18.54 30.23 -16.65
CA GLY A 450 -19.72 29.48 -16.20
C GLY A 450 -20.60 30.20 -15.18
N PHE A 451 -20.46 31.52 -15.01
CA PHE A 451 -21.17 32.30 -14.00
C PHE A 451 -22.38 33.04 -14.57
N ALA A 452 -23.47 33.12 -13.81
CA ALA A 452 -24.63 33.97 -14.09
C ALA A 452 -24.38 35.45 -13.75
N GLY A 453 -23.39 35.75 -12.89
CA GLY A 453 -23.07 37.10 -12.46
C GLY A 453 -23.67 37.47 -11.09
N ASP A 454 -24.05 36.49 -10.28
CA ASP A 454 -24.60 36.71 -8.93
C ASP A 454 -24.02 35.76 -7.87
N GLU A 455 -23.07 34.90 -8.25
CA GLU A 455 -22.53 33.86 -7.40
C GLU A 455 -21.50 34.36 -6.39
N SER A 456 -21.51 33.78 -5.19
CA SER A 456 -20.55 34.06 -4.12
C SER A 456 -19.39 33.06 -4.01
N SER A 457 -19.48 31.91 -4.70
CA SER A 457 -18.47 30.83 -4.66
C SER A 457 -18.29 30.17 -6.03
N ILE A 458 -17.09 29.66 -6.28
CA ILE A 458 -16.79 28.91 -7.51
C ILE A 458 -17.63 27.64 -7.67
N SER A 459 -18.12 27.05 -6.57
CA SER A 459 -18.97 25.86 -6.60
C SER A 459 -20.41 26.12 -7.02
N ALA A 460 -20.86 27.38 -7.01
CA ALA A 460 -22.21 27.76 -7.41
C ALA A 460 -22.37 27.89 -8.94
N ARG A 461 -21.26 27.95 -9.69
CA ARG A 461 -21.25 28.10 -11.15
C ARG A 461 -21.94 26.93 -11.85
N ASN A 462 -22.58 27.22 -12.98
CA ASN A 462 -23.13 26.20 -13.87
C ASN A 462 -22.65 26.44 -15.30
N ILE A 463 -21.55 25.77 -15.65
CA ILE A 463 -20.82 25.96 -16.93
C ILE A 463 -21.71 25.65 -18.14
N GLN A 464 -22.66 24.71 -18.01
CA GLN A 464 -23.57 24.36 -19.11
C GLN A 464 -24.71 25.38 -19.27
N ALA A 465 -25.24 25.91 -18.16
CA ALA A 465 -26.32 26.89 -18.20
C ALA A 465 -25.83 28.29 -18.58
N HIS A 466 -24.59 28.64 -18.20
CA HIS A 466 -24.03 29.99 -18.30
C HIS A 466 -22.72 30.03 -19.10
N PRO A 467 -22.75 29.76 -20.41
CA PRO A 467 -21.53 29.62 -21.22
C PRO A 467 -20.77 30.93 -21.36
N THR A 468 -19.46 30.89 -21.03
CA THR A 468 -18.51 31.99 -21.26
C THR A 468 -17.70 31.72 -22.53
N ILE A 469 -17.82 32.59 -23.54
CA ILE A 469 -17.24 32.39 -24.87
C ILE A 469 -16.20 33.47 -25.14
N LEU A 470 -14.96 33.06 -25.39
CA LEU A 470 -13.91 33.90 -25.97
C LEU A 470 -13.93 33.70 -27.49
N SER A 471 -14.26 34.76 -28.24
CA SER A 471 -14.47 34.67 -29.69
C SER A 471 -13.44 35.47 -30.48
N GLY A 472 -12.85 34.80 -31.47
CA GLY A 472 -11.98 35.41 -32.47
C GLY A 472 -12.72 36.15 -33.58
N ASP A 473 -14.04 35.99 -33.71
CA ASP A 473 -14.89 36.74 -34.63
C ASP A 473 -15.13 38.14 -34.08
N ILE A 474 -14.23 39.06 -34.41
CA ILE A 474 -14.23 40.41 -33.85
C ILE A 474 -15.10 41.38 -34.65
N GLY A 475 -15.38 41.13 -35.93
CA GLY A 475 -16.03 42.07 -36.85
C GLY A 475 -17.51 41.80 -37.13
N GLU A 476 -17.81 41.47 -38.37
CA GLU A 476 -19.13 41.06 -38.84
C GLU A 476 -19.32 39.57 -38.59
N ILE A 477 -20.36 39.21 -37.84
CA ILE A 477 -20.62 37.82 -37.44
C ILE A 477 -20.55 36.87 -38.65
N GLY A 478 -19.71 35.84 -38.55
CA GLY A 478 -19.47 34.82 -39.56
C GLY A 478 -18.44 35.20 -40.64
N THR A 479 -17.83 36.38 -40.56
CA THR A 479 -16.89 36.88 -41.59
C THR A 479 -15.45 36.53 -41.25
N THR A 480 -14.99 35.37 -41.71
CA THR A 480 -13.65 34.83 -41.41
C THR A 480 -12.47 35.73 -41.80
N SER A 481 -12.66 36.70 -42.71
CA SER A 481 -11.61 37.62 -43.14
C SER A 481 -11.29 38.71 -42.12
N ASP A 482 -12.15 38.93 -41.12
CA ASP A 482 -11.93 39.87 -40.02
C ASP A 482 -11.58 39.21 -38.68
N ASN A 483 -11.67 37.89 -38.58
CA ASN A 483 -11.32 37.14 -37.38
C ASN A 483 -9.85 37.30 -37.00
N VAL A 484 -9.56 37.28 -35.71
CA VAL A 484 -8.19 37.39 -35.18
C VAL A 484 -7.30 36.25 -35.67
N TYR A 485 -5.99 36.49 -35.65
CA TYR A 485 -4.99 35.49 -36.01
C TYR A 485 -4.66 34.52 -34.86
N GLN A 486 -4.81 34.98 -33.62
CA GLN A 486 -4.53 34.22 -32.40
C GLN A 486 -5.33 34.87 -31.28
N LEU A 487 -6.05 34.09 -30.47
CA LEU A 487 -6.97 34.65 -29.47
C LEU A 487 -6.33 34.80 -28.09
N ILE A 488 -5.53 33.84 -27.63
CA ILE A 488 -4.82 33.89 -26.34
C ILE A 488 -3.32 33.71 -26.57
N SER A 489 -2.52 34.54 -25.90
CA SER A 489 -1.06 34.45 -25.91
C SER A 489 -0.54 34.52 -24.48
N ASN A 490 -0.17 33.36 -23.91
CA ASN A 490 0.56 33.29 -22.65
C ASN A 490 2.07 33.40 -22.91
N THR A 491 2.66 34.50 -22.44
CA THR A 491 4.10 34.77 -22.59
C THR A 491 4.92 34.38 -21.38
N SER A 492 4.28 33.96 -20.29
CA SER A 492 4.97 33.61 -19.07
C SER A 492 5.52 32.18 -19.13
N GLU A 493 6.69 31.99 -18.53
CA GLU A 493 7.45 30.73 -18.54
C GLU A 493 7.22 29.90 -17.27
N ASP A 494 6.80 30.51 -16.15
CA ASP A 494 6.68 29.86 -14.85
C ASP A 494 5.27 29.93 -14.26
N ASN A 495 4.35 29.14 -14.82
CA ASN A 495 2.95 29.26 -14.43
C ASN A 495 2.23 27.93 -14.46
N SER A 496 1.31 27.78 -13.52
CA SER A 496 0.21 26.84 -13.58
C SER A 496 -1.08 27.54 -14.06
N LEU A 497 -1.00 28.33 -15.15
CA LEU A 497 -2.13 29.07 -15.74
C LEU A 497 -3.33 28.13 -15.87
N HIS A 498 -4.44 28.48 -15.22
CA HIS A 498 -5.60 27.62 -15.14
C HIS A 498 -6.79 28.26 -15.84
N LEU A 499 -7.24 27.66 -16.94
CA LEU A 499 -8.48 28.05 -17.60
C LEU A 499 -9.54 27.01 -17.33
N ASN A 500 -10.73 27.43 -16.88
CA ASN A 500 -11.77 26.50 -16.49
C ASN A 500 -13.18 26.94 -16.90
N GLY A 501 -13.87 26.14 -17.71
CA GLY A 501 -15.26 26.41 -18.12
C GLY A 501 -15.40 27.48 -19.20
N LEU A 502 -14.46 27.52 -20.17
CA LEU A 502 -14.43 28.50 -21.25
C LEU A 502 -14.60 27.82 -22.62
N THR A 503 -15.23 28.52 -23.55
CA THR A 503 -15.23 28.16 -24.98
C THR A 503 -14.37 29.15 -25.77
N ILE A 504 -13.36 28.64 -26.47
CA ILE A 504 -12.38 29.42 -27.26
C ILE A 504 -12.58 29.08 -28.74
N ARG A 505 -13.03 30.05 -29.54
CA ARG A 505 -13.49 29.74 -30.89
C ARG A 505 -13.32 30.81 -31.95
N ASP A 506 -13.52 30.36 -33.19
CA ASP A 506 -13.63 31.16 -34.41
C ASP A 506 -12.36 31.97 -34.74
N VAL A 507 -11.18 31.43 -34.44
CA VAL A 507 -9.91 32.03 -34.86
C VAL A 507 -9.56 31.67 -36.30
N ARG A 508 -8.97 32.62 -37.03
CA ARG A 508 -8.47 32.43 -38.42
C ARG A 508 -7.05 32.97 -38.56
N GLY A 509 -6.07 32.15 -38.21
CA GLY A 509 -4.63 32.46 -38.16
C GLY A 509 -3.95 32.87 -39.47
N GLY A 510 -4.56 32.62 -40.62
CA GLY A 510 -3.99 32.98 -41.93
C GLY A 510 -2.58 32.40 -42.18
N GLY A 511 -2.24 31.30 -41.50
CA GLY A 511 -0.95 30.62 -41.57
C GLY A 511 0.25 31.31 -40.91
N ALA A 512 0.08 32.42 -40.18
CA ALA A 512 1.20 33.21 -39.65
C ALA A 512 1.56 32.95 -38.18
N ARG A 513 0.70 32.27 -37.41
CA ARG A 513 0.88 32.02 -35.97
C ARG A 513 0.48 30.60 -35.59
N SER A 514 1.12 30.06 -34.55
CA SER A 514 0.81 28.77 -33.93
C SER A 514 -0.20 28.91 -32.79
N GLY A 515 -1.01 27.87 -32.52
CA GLY A 515 -1.94 27.89 -31.38
C GLY A 515 -3.04 28.91 -31.57
N GLY A 516 -3.86 28.75 -32.61
CA GLY A 516 -4.83 29.76 -33.04
C GLY A 516 -5.75 30.19 -31.91
N GLY A 517 -6.38 29.23 -31.23
CA GLY A 517 -7.10 29.51 -30.00
C GLY A 517 -6.17 30.04 -28.90
N MET A 518 -5.10 29.30 -28.60
CA MET A 518 -4.15 29.63 -27.54
C MET A 518 -2.72 29.20 -27.87
N TYR A 519 -1.78 30.10 -27.59
CA TYR A 519 -0.36 29.81 -27.53
C TYR A 519 0.16 29.98 -26.10
N SER A 520 0.93 29.03 -25.60
CA SER A 520 1.57 29.09 -24.29
C SER A 520 3.06 28.78 -24.33
N ARG A 521 3.86 29.57 -23.60
CA ARG A 521 5.26 29.27 -23.34
C ARG A 521 5.44 28.26 -22.20
N GLY A 522 4.93 28.59 -21.01
CA GLY A 522 4.98 27.70 -19.84
C GLY A 522 3.84 26.69 -19.77
N HIS A 523 3.90 25.85 -18.73
CA HIS A 523 2.90 24.84 -18.39
C HIS A 523 1.48 25.43 -18.24
N ILE A 524 0.44 24.66 -18.54
CA ILE A 524 -0.96 25.10 -18.43
C ILE A 524 -1.89 23.99 -17.93
N ARG A 525 -2.97 24.39 -17.26
CA ARG A 525 -4.06 23.51 -16.82
C ARG A 525 -5.37 23.97 -17.45
N LEU A 526 -5.98 23.12 -18.27
CA LEU A 526 -7.22 23.40 -18.97
C LEU A 526 -8.28 22.42 -18.50
N HIS A 527 -9.34 22.92 -17.87
CA HIS A 527 -10.40 22.11 -17.28
C HIS A 527 -11.78 22.50 -17.83
N ASN A 528 -12.56 21.58 -18.38
CA ASN A 528 -13.87 21.91 -18.95
C ASN A 528 -13.78 22.99 -20.06
N VAL A 529 -12.72 22.97 -20.86
CA VAL A 529 -12.48 23.96 -21.92
C VAL A 529 -12.82 23.38 -23.28
N ILE A 530 -13.51 24.17 -24.10
CA ILE A 530 -13.87 23.81 -25.48
C ILE A 530 -13.07 24.68 -26.44
N PHE A 531 -12.30 24.06 -27.33
CA PHE A 531 -11.71 24.71 -28.49
C PHE A 531 -12.44 24.28 -29.75
N GLU A 532 -13.16 25.21 -30.39
CA GLU A 532 -13.93 24.91 -31.60
C GLU A 532 -13.61 25.83 -32.78
N ASN A 533 -13.54 25.25 -33.98
CA ASN A 533 -13.41 25.97 -35.23
C ASN A 533 -12.20 26.92 -35.29
N ASN A 534 -11.09 26.62 -34.62
CA ASN A 534 -9.89 27.44 -34.65
C ASN A 534 -8.94 27.01 -35.77
N GLN A 535 -8.19 27.98 -36.32
CA GLN A 535 -7.25 27.71 -37.40
C GLN A 535 -5.91 28.43 -37.18
N ALA A 536 -4.80 27.72 -37.40
CA ALA A 536 -3.43 28.22 -37.22
C ALA A 536 -2.45 27.64 -38.27
N SER A 537 -1.16 27.95 -38.19
CA SER A 537 -0.13 27.24 -38.96
C SER A 537 0.23 25.88 -38.35
N THR A 538 0.19 25.78 -37.03
CA THR A 538 0.52 24.60 -36.21
C THR A 538 -0.30 24.67 -34.93
N GLY A 539 -0.89 23.57 -34.46
CA GLY A 539 -1.78 23.60 -33.29
C GLY A 539 -3.00 24.48 -33.57
N GLY A 540 -3.97 24.02 -34.36
CA GLY A 540 -5.11 24.84 -34.80
C GLY A 540 -5.85 25.49 -33.63
N ALA A 541 -6.04 24.73 -32.55
CA ALA A 541 -6.55 25.21 -31.28
C ALA A 541 -5.44 25.66 -30.33
N LEU A 542 -4.50 24.78 -30.02
CA LEU A 542 -3.58 24.94 -28.89
C LEU A 542 -2.14 24.62 -29.31
N TYR A 543 -1.23 25.48 -28.89
CA TYR A 543 0.22 25.25 -28.97
C TYR A 543 0.85 25.52 -27.61
N VAL A 544 1.64 24.57 -27.09
CA VAL A 544 2.34 24.71 -25.79
C VAL A 544 3.80 24.28 -25.91
N ASN A 545 4.71 25.03 -25.26
CA ASN A 545 6.15 24.77 -25.25
C ASN A 545 6.66 24.07 -23.96
N SER A 546 5.77 23.50 -23.15
CA SER A 546 6.04 22.84 -21.86
C SER A 546 5.01 21.70 -21.67
N GLY A 547 4.94 21.12 -20.46
CA GLY A 547 3.92 20.13 -20.09
C GLY A 547 2.49 20.71 -20.05
N VAL A 548 1.48 19.85 -19.94
CA VAL A 548 0.07 20.26 -19.87
C VAL A 548 -0.77 19.33 -19.01
N GLU A 549 -1.82 19.89 -18.39
CA GLU A 549 -2.93 19.14 -17.81
C GLU A 549 -4.22 19.50 -18.57
N LEU A 550 -4.82 18.53 -19.27
CA LEU A 550 -6.08 18.68 -20.00
C LEU A 550 -7.13 17.75 -19.40
N ILE A 551 -8.13 18.29 -18.71
CA ILE A 551 -9.20 17.50 -18.09
C ILE A 551 -10.56 17.96 -18.59
N ASN A 552 -11.39 17.02 -19.04
CA ASN A 552 -12.72 17.31 -19.56
C ASN A 552 -12.73 18.37 -20.68
N CYS A 553 -11.71 18.33 -21.55
CA CYS A 553 -11.56 19.28 -22.64
C CYS A 553 -12.11 18.70 -23.95
N THR A 554 -12.64 19.58 -24.81
CA THR A 554 -13.10 19.19 -26.15
C THR A 554 -12.42 20.05 -27.21
N PHE A 555 -11.75 19.39 -28.15
CA PHE A 555 -11.13 20.01 -29.32
C PHE A 555 -11.88 19.54 -30.57
N LYS A 556 -12.65 20.44 -31.18
CA LYS A 556 -13.53 20.10 -32.31
C LYS A 556 -13.33 20.99 -33.52
N ASN A 557 -13.26 20.40 -34.71
CA ASN A 557 -13.20 21.14 -35.99
C ASN A 557 -12.04 22.15 -36.05
N ASN A 558 -10.93 21.90 -35.37
CA ASN A 558 -9.75 22.76 -35.44
C ASN A 558 -8.87 22.32 -36.60
N SER A 559 -8.20 23.29 -37.23
CA SER A 559 -7.41 23.04 -38.43
C SER A 559 -6.05 23.71 -38.44
N THR A 560 -5.06 23.09 -39.08
CA THR A 560 -3.84 23.78 -39.51
C THR A 560 -3.91 24.13 -40.99
N THR A 561 -3.21 25.19 -41.41
CA THR A 561 -3.11 25.58 -42.81
C THR A 561 -1.67 25.85 -43.21
N ASN A 562 -1.20 25.17 -44.24
CA ASN A 562 0.16 25.31 -44.74
C ASN A 562 0.28 26.49 -45.73
N THR A 563 0.46 27.70 -45.20
CA THR A 563 0.65 28.90 -46.04
C THR A 563 2.11 29.07 -46.49
N TYR A 564 3.09 28.37 -45.90
CA TYR A 564 4.53 28.69 -46.06
C TYR A 564 5.47 27.51 -46.37
N GLY A 565 4.97 26.30 -46.60
CA GLY A 565 5.78 25.15 -47.01
C GLY A 565 6.76 24.62 -45.95
N ARG A 566 6.62 25.01 -44.68
CA ARG A 566 7.28 24.39 -43.53
C ARG A 566 6.26 23.52 -42.82
N GLY A 567 6.50 22.22 -42.70
CA GLY A 567 5.55 21.32 -42.07
C GLY A 567 5.82 21.18 -40.57
N ASP A 568 4.81 21.46 -39.76
CA ASP A 568 4.60 20.94 -38.40
C ASP A 568 3.06 20.90 -38.19
N GLY A 569 2.49 19.76 -37.77
CA GLY A 569 1.04 19.52 -37.75
C GLY A 569 0.52 19.08 -36.39
N GLY A 570 -0.79 18.99 -36.17
CA GLY A 570 -1.43 18.88 -34.86
C GLY A 570 -2.73 19.64 -34.93
N GLY A 571 -3.68 19.14 -35.74
CA GLY A 571 -4.85 19.89 -36.22
C GLY A 571 -5.62 20.61 -35.11
N ALA A 572 -5.72 19.96 -33.94
CA ALA A 572 -6.09 20.61 -32.70
C ALA A 572 -4.88 21.09 -31.91
N VAL A 573 -4.04 20.17 -31.46
CA VAL A 573 -3.04 20.43 -30.41
C VAL A 573 -1.65 20.10 -30.89
N TYR A 574 -0.72 21.01 -30.62
CA TYR A 574 0.71 20.80 -30.77
C TYR A 574 1.42 21.06 -29.44
N LEU A 575 2.05 20.03 -28.89
CA LEU A 575 2.84 20.11 -27.66
C LEU A 575 4.32 19.93 -28.01
N ARG A 576 5.17 20.85 -27.58
CA ARG A 576 6.60 20.81 -27.84
C ARG A 576 7.39 21.07 -26.57
N MET A 577 7.80 19.99 -25.93
CA MET A 577 8.59 20.08 -24.71
C MET A 577 10.03 20.49 -25.04
N GLN A 578 10.56 21.49 -24.33
CA GLN A 578 11.94 21.93 -24.50
C GLN A 578 12.93 21.01 -23.74
N PRO A 579 14.23 21.03 -24.10
CA PRO A 579 15.26 20.16 -23.50
C PRO A 579 15.38 20.21 -21.97
N ASP A 580 15.14 21.38 -21.37
CA ASP A 580 15.36 21.59 -19.95
C ASP A 580 14.05 21.45 -19.13
N GLU A 581 12.95 21.05 -19.77
CA GLU A 581 11.64 20.88 -19.14
C GLU A 581 11.49 19.46 -18.57
N ASN A 582 11.10 19.38 -17.30
CA ASN A 582 10.83 18.12 -16.59
C ASN A 582 9.37 18.04 -16.13
N GLU A 583 8.44 18.43 -17.01
CA GLU A 583 7.00 18.42 -16.75
C GLU A 583 6.31 17.29 -17.50
N ASP A 584 5.24 16.74 -16.93
CA ASP A 584 4.47 15.68 -17.59
C ASP A 584 3.37 16.24 -18.51
N ILE A 585 2.88 15.37 -19.41
CA ILE A 585 1.68 15.63 -20.22
C ILE A 585 0.57 14.70 -19.71
N TYR A 586 -0.49 15.29 -19.19
CA TYR A 586 -1.64 14.57 -18.64
C TYR A 586 -2.93 14.97 -19.38
N ILE A 587 -3.54 14.02 -20.07
CA ILE A 587 -4.79 14.22 -20.80
C ILE A 587 -5.82 13.21 -20.29
N LYS A 588 -6.92 13.74 -19.75
CA LYS A 588 -7.97 12.93 -19.14
C LYS A 588 -9.38 13.40 -19.51
N ASP A 589 -10.31 12.45 -19.64
CA ASP A 589 -11.74 12.69 -19.88
C ASP A 589 -11.98 13.64 -21.08
N SER A 590 -11.14 13.57 -22.10
CA SER A 590 -11.07 14.61 -23.14
C SER A 590 -11.35 14.06 -24.54
N ARG A 591 -11.80 14.94 -25.44
CA ARG A 591 -12.27 14.58 -26.79
C ARG A 591 -11.57 15.40 -27.87
N PHE A 592 -11.10 14.73 -28.92
CA PHE A 592 -10.50 15.33 -30.11
C PHE A 592 -11.26 14.83 -31.34
N ILE A 593 -12.15 15.68 -31.84
CA ILE A 593 -13.17 15.29 -32.83
C ILE A 593 -13.03 16.13 -34.10
N ASP A 594 -12.97 15.47 -35.25
CA ASP A 594 -13.05 16.09 -36.58
C ASP A 594 -12.01 17.21 -36.79
N ASN A 595 -10.82 17.08 -36.21
CA ASN A 595 -9.72 18.02 -36.42
C ASN A 595 -8.91 17.65 -37.67
N ASP A 596 -8.34 18.66 -38.30
CA ASP A 596 -7.70 18.52 -39.62
C ASP A 596 -6.30 19.13 -39.62
N SER A 597 -5.34 18.41 -40.20
CA SER A 597 -3.98 18.89 -40.36
C SER A 597 -3.51 18.66 -41.78
N ASP A 598 -2.94 19.67 -42.43
CA ASP A 598 -2.33 19.51 -43.77
C ASP A 598 -1.10 18.56 -43.75
N TYR A 599 -0.57 18.19 -42.57
CA TYR A 599 0.70 17.47 -42.44
C TYR A 599 0.64 16.30 -41.44
N TYR A 600 1.30 16.43 -40.28
CA TYR A 600 1.31 15.42 -39.22
C TYR A 600 0.13 15.58 -38.26
N GLY A 601 -0.40 14.49 -37.70
CA GLY A 601 -1.31 14.47 -36.55
C GLY A 601 -2.57 15.31 -36.72
N GLY A 602 -3.63 14.75 -37.29
CA GLY A 602 -4.92 15.45 -37.43
C GLY A 602 -5.49 15.93 -36.09
N ALA A 603 -5.30 15.17 -35.00
CA ALA A 603 -5.70 15.62 -33.66
C ALA A 603 -4.53 16.22 -32.87
N LEU A 604 -3.55 15.39 -32.49
CA LEU A 604 -2.45 15.76 -31.61
C LEU A 604 -1.10 15.45 -32.23
N TYR A 605 -0.15 16.34 -31.99
CA TYR A 605 1.27 16.12 -32.18
C TYR A 605 2.01 16.46 -30.89
N ILE A 606 2.75 15.49 -30.36
CA ILE A 606 3.62 15.66 -29.20
C ILE A 606 5.08 15.47 -29.62
N ASP A 607 5.86 16.55 -29.51
CA ASP A 607 7.30 16.62 -29.81
C ASP A 607 8.08 16.76 -28.50
N VAL A 608 8.68 15.68 -28.00
CA VAL A 608 9.42 15.67 -26.73
C VAL A 608 10.91 15.82 -26.98
N LYS A 609 11.46 17.02 -26.74
CA LYS A 609 12.91 17.29 -26.85
C LYS A 609 13.64 17.28 -25.52
N SER A 610 12.96 16.92 -24.45
CA SER A 610 13.48 16.92 -23.08
C SER A 610 14.74 16.06 -22.95
N ASN A 611 15.69 16.51 -22.13
CA ASN A 611 16.83 15.72 -21.66
C ASN A 611 16.41 14.70 -20.59
N TYR A 612 15.18 14.81 -20.08
CA TYR A 612 14.53 13.88 -19.17
C TYR A 612 13.66 12.89 -19.93
N THR A 613 13.08 11.92 -19.22
CA THR A 613 12.07 10.99 -19.78
C THR A 613 10.71 11.31 -19.17
N PRO A 614 10.00 12.35 -19.65
CA PRO A 614 8.70 12.74 -19.11
C PRO A 614 7.62 11.71 -19.41
N LYS A 615 6.55 11.73 -18.63
CA LYS A 615 5.38 10.89 -18.81
C LYS A 615 4.32 11.57 -19.67
N VAL A 616 3.78 10.82 -20.63
CA VAL A 616 2.66 11.23 -21.48
C VAL A 616 1.50 10.28 -21.27
N SER A 617 0.46 10.75 -20.56
CA SER A 617 -0.66 9.92 -20.14
C SER A 617 -1.97 10.33 -20.82
N PHE A 618 -2.67 9.34 -21.37
CA PHE A 618 -4.03 9.44 -21.88
C PHE A 618 -4.93 8.51 -21.06
N ASN A 619 -5.94 9.07 -20.41
CA ASN A 619 -6.92 8.31 -19.64
C ASN A 619 -8.34 8.72 -20.01
N GLN A 620 -9.16 7.78 -20.50
CA GLN A 620 -10.52 8.09 -20.97
C GLN A 620 -10.55 9.18 -22.05
N VAL A 621 -9.71 9.02 -23.08
CA VAL A 621 -9.60 9.98 -24.19
C VAL A 621 -10.24 9.43 -25.45
N GLU A 622 -11.05 10.23 -26.14
CA GLU A 622 -11.62 9.91 -27.45
C GLU A 622 -10.94 10.74 -28.55
N ILE A 623 -10.23 10.07 -29.47
CA ILE A 623 -9.59 10.68 -30.65
C ILE A 623 -10.32 10.14 -31.89
N ARG A 624 -11.29 10.91 -32.39
CA ARG A 624 -12.22 10.45 -33.43
C ARG A 624 -12.32 11.34 -34.66
N GLY A 625 -12.32 10.73 -35.84
CA GLY A 625 -12.69 11.42 -37.10
C GLY A 625 -11.66 12.45 -37.57
N ASN A 626 -10.43 12.41 -37.04
CA ASN A 626 -9.42 13.41 -37.35
C ASN A 626 -8.66 13.05 -38.63
N THR A 627 -8.25 14.06 -39.39
CA THR A 627 -7.62 13.89 -40.71
C THR A 627 -6.20 14.48 -40.74
N GLY A 628 -5.24 13.67 -41.18
CA GLY A 628 -3.85 14.05 -41.40
C GLY A 628 -3.47 13.97 -42.88
N GLY A 629 -3.15 15.12 -43.46
CA GLY A 629 -2.86 15.32 -44.87
C GLY A 629 -1.54 14.73 -45.36
N TRP A 630 -0.62 14.37 -44.46
CA TRP A 630 0.56 13.57 -44.82
C TRP A 630 0.69 12.29 -44.01
N HIS A 631 0.94 12.39 -42.71
CA HIS A 631 1.05 11.23 -41.83
C HIS A 631 0.16 11.45 -40.61
N VAL A 632 -0.47 10.39 -40.14
CA VAL A 632 -1.24 10.32 -38.89
C VAL A 632 -2.53 11.12 -38.85
N GLY A 633 -3.67 10.41 -38.79
CA GLY A 633 -4.98 11.03 -38.62
C GLY A 633 -5.23 11.45 -37.18
N GLY A 634 -4.95 10.58 -36.22
CA GLY A 634 -5.20 10.84 -34.80
C GLY A 634 -3.98 11.42 -34.07
N LEU A 635 -3.15 10.53 -33.51
CA LEU A 635 -2.11 10.85 -32.52
C LEU A 635 -0.69 10.60 -33.04
N TYR A 636 0.13 11.65 -33.08
CA TYR A 636 1.56 11.55 -33.36
C TYR A 636 2.39 11.88 -32.12
N ILE A 637 3.31 11.00 -31.74
CA ILE A 637 4.25 11.23 -30.63
C ILE A 637 5.67 10.95 -31.14
N GLU A 638 6.59 11.87 -30.86
CA GLU A 638 8.02 11.65 -31.07
C GLU A 638 8.89 12.18 -29.93
N GLY A 639 10.12 11.67 -29.82
CA GLY A 639 11.08 12.04 -28.77
C GLY A 639 11.23 10.96 -27.70
N ASN A 640 11.91 11.26 -26.59
CA ASN A 640 12.10 10.31 -25.49
C ASN A 640 11.07 10.54 -24.38
N CYS A 641 10.11 9.63 -24.19
CA CYS A 641 9.07 9.73 -23.15
C CYS A 641 8.50 8.36 -22.74
N GLU A 642 7.80 8.30 -21.63
CA GLU A 642 6.98 7.13 -21.26
C GLU A 642 5.52 7.38 -21.62
N VAL A 643 4.94 6.57 -22.51
CA VAL A 643 3.57 6.78 -23.01
C VAL A 643 2.61 5.75 -22.41
N ASP A 644 1.58 6.23 -21.71
CA ASP A 644 0.49 5.41 -21.18
C ASP A 644 -0.84 5.80 -21.82
N ILE A 645 -1.53 4.85 -22.47
CA ILE A 645 -2.88 5.04 -23.02
C ILE A 645 -3.85 4.06 -22.36
N THR A 646 -4.85 4.57 -21.66
CA THR A 646 -5.73 3.76 -20.82
C THR A 646 -7.20 4.15 -21.00
N SER A 647 -8.10 3.17 -21.01
CA SER A 647 -9.56 3.40 -21.10
C SER A 647 -9.99 4.29 -22.29
N SER A 648 -9.22 4.29 -23.37
CA SER A 648 -9.29 5.31 -24.44
C SER A 648 -9.72 4.73 -25.78
N THR A 649 -10.25 5.58 -26.67
CA THR A 649 -10.64 5.20 -28.02
C THR A 649 -9.97 6.06 -29.07
N ILE A 650 -9.29 5.42 -30.02
CA ILE A 650 -8.73 6.05 -31.22
C ILE A 650 -9.45 5.47 -32.42
N SER A 651 -10.35 6.25 -33.03
CA SER A 651 -11.23 5.72 -34.06
C SER A 651 -11.50 6.62 -35.25
N GLU A 652 -11.81 6.00 -36.39
CA GLU A 652 -12.27 6.70 -37.60
C GLU A 652 -11.31 7.80 -38.10
N ASN A 653 -10.04 7.75 -37.70
CA ASN A 653 -9.05 8.75 -38.11
C ASN A 653 -8.48 8.39 -39.48
N LEU A 654 -8.18 9.41 -40.29
CA LEU A 654 -7.76 9.28 -41.68
C LEU A 654 -6.36 9.85 -41.89
N ALA A 655 -5.45 9.05 -42.46
CA ALA A 655 -4.10 9.49 -42.85
C ALA A 655 -3.80 9.23 -44.33
N ASP A 656 -3.11 10.17 -44.96
CA ASP A 656 -2.70 10.06 -46.37
C ASP A 656 -1.46 9.17 -46.60
N ARG A 657 -0.67 8.84 -45.57
CA ARG A 657 0.42 7.85 -45.63
C ARG A 657 0.37 6.79 -44.53
N LEU A 658 0.86 7.12 -43.34
CA LEU A 658 1.07 6.17 -42.23
C LEU A 658 0.18 6.52 -41.04
N GLY A 659 -0.19 5.52 -40.24
CA GLY A 659 -0.68 5.74 -38.86
C GLY A 659 -2.09 6.32 -38.81
N GLY A 660 -3.08 5.73 -39.48
CA GLY A 660 -4.45 6.27 -39.51
C GLY A 660 -4.93 6.72 -38.11
N GLY A 661 -4.84 5.81 -37.13
CA GLY A 661 -5.09 6.08 -35.72
C GLY A 661 -3.94 6.79 -35.02
N ALA A 662 -2.81 6.09 -34.83
CA ALA A 662 -1.64 6.66 -34.17
C ALA A 662 -0.31 6.23 -34.78
N TRP A 663 0.69 7.08 -34.65
CA TRP A 663 2.10 6.72 -34.90
C TRP A 663 2.96 7.21 -33.74
N ILE A 664 3.57 6.25 -33.04
CA ILE A 664 4.45 6.49 -31.91
C ILE A 664 5.89 6.25 -32.35
N ARG A 665 6.69 7.31 -32.35
CA ARG A 665 8.11 7.32 -32.73
C ARG A 665 8.98 7.76 -31.55
N ASN A 666 9.07 6.92 -30.53
CA ASN A 666 9.55 7.29 -29.21
C ASN A 666 10.84 6.54 -28.82
N ASP A 667 11.79 7.15 -28.13
CA ASP A 667 12.96 6.40 -27.63
C ASP A 667 12.72 5.69 -26.28
N GLY A 668 11.65 6.05 -25.57
CA GLY A 668 11.22 5.45 -24.30
C GLY A 668 10.27 4.25 -24.47
N SER A 669 9.20 4.17 -23.66
CA SER A 669 8.27 3.03 -23.60
C SER A 669 6.83 3.39 -24.01
N LEU A 670 6.04 2.38 -24.35
CA LEU A 670 4.60 2.49 -24.59
C LEU A 670 3.83 1.39 -23.85
N SER A 671 2.79 1.78 -23.13
CA SER A 671 1.79 0.88 -22.56
C SER A 671 0.39 1.31 -23.02
N ILE A 672 -0.38 0.37 -23.57
CA ILE A 672 -1.79 0.58 -23.90
C ILE A 672 -2.62 -0.46 -23.15
N SER A 673 -3.64 -0.02 -22.41
CA SER A 673 -4.55 -0.92 -21.71
C SER A 673 -6.01 -0.50 -21.78
N ASN A 674 -6.92 -1.48 -21.72
CA ASN A 674 -8.37 -1.25 -21.71
C ASN A 674 -8.82 -0.26 -22.79
N SER A 675 -8.30 -0.38 -24.01
CA SER A 675 -8.47 0.66 -25.03
C SER A 675 -8.88 0.08 -26.38
N THR A 676 -9.61 0.87 -27.15
CA THR A 676 -10.15 0.48 -28.46
C THR A 676 -9.52 1.32 -29.56
N ILE A 677 -8.89 0.67 -30.55
CA ILE A 677 -8.35 1.29 -31.76
C ILE A 677 -9.12 0.74 -32.96
N SER A 678 -10.02 1.53 -33.53
CA SER A 678 -10.99 0.99 -34.49
C SER A 678 -11.35 1.89 -35.66
N GLY A 679 -11.56 1.29 -36.83
CA GLY A 679 -12.09 2.01 -37.99
C GLY A 679 -11.13 3.05 -38.58
N ASN A 680 -9.87 3.08 -38.15
CA ASN A 680 -8.89 4.03 -38.66
C ASN A 680 -8.44 3.65 -40.06
N THR A 681 -8.18 4.64 -40.90
CA THR A 681 -7.83 4.45 -42.30
C THR A 681 -6.50 5.11 -42.63
N SER A 682 -5.61 4.40 -43.31
CA SER A 682 -4.44 4.99 -43.96
C SER A 682 -4.39 4.63 -45.45
N ARG A 683 -3.66 5.40 -46.26
CA ARG A 683 -3.46 5.05 -47.68
C ARG A 683 -2.26 4.14 -47.92
N PHE A 684 -1.23 4.14 -47.07
CA PHE A 684 -0.01 3.36 -47.32
C PHE A 684 0.25 2.27 -46.27
N SER A 685 0.34 2.57 -44.97
CA SER A 685 0.64 1.53 -43.96
C SER A 685 0.12 1.87 -42.56
N GLY A 686 0.05 0.88 -41.66
CA GLY A 686 -0.23 1.05 -40.23
C GLY A 686 -1.52 1.81 -39.97
N ALA A 687 -2.67 1.29 -40.41
CA ALA A 687 -3.91 2.07 -40.35
C ALA A 687 -4.40 2.27 -38.90
N GLY A 688 -4.30 1.26 -38.04
CA GLY A 688 -4.56 1.42 -36.60
C GLY A 688 -3.39 2.08 -35.88
N LEU A 689 -2.32 1.31 -35.66
CA LEU A 689 -1.11 1.74 -34.95
C LEU A 689 0.13 1.57 -35.82
N ALA A 690 1.03 2.54 -35.79
CA ALA A 690 2.39 2.42 -36.27
C ALA A 690 3.37 2.65 -35.11
N LEU A 691 4.26 1.70 -34.84
CA LEU A 691 5.16 1.71 -33.69
C LEU A 691 6.61 1.68 -34.18
N ASN A 692 7.37 2.71 -33.82
CA ASN A 692 8.81 2.78 -34.03
C ASN A 692 9.47 3.36 -32.78
N ILE A 693 9.54 2.51 -31.78
CA ILE A 693 9.96 2.83 -30.41
C ILE A 693 11.31 2.18 -30.11
N GLY A 694 12.21 2.92 -29.45
CA GLY A 694 13.53 2.47 -29.00
C GLY A 694 13.49 1.52 -27.79
N GLY A 695 12.53 1.72 -26.87
CA GLY A 695 12.23 0.80 -25.76
C GLY A 695 11.19 -0.26 -26.12
N ASN A 696 10.33 -0.64 -25.16
CA ASN A 696 9.32 -1.71 -25.32
C ASN A 696 7.91 -1.14 -25.47
N ALA A 697 7.06 -1.83 -26.24
CA ALA A 697 5.63 -1.61 -26.32
C ALA A 697 4.85 -2.78 -25.68
N SER A 698 3.83 -2.48 -24.87
CA SER A 698 2.94 -3.48 -24.28
C SER A 698 1.47 -3.12 -24.46
N LEU A 699 0.66 -4.10 -24.86
CA LEU A 699 -0.79 -3.98 -24.96
C LEU A 699 -1.45 -5.03 -24.05
N ASN A 700 -2.44 -4.62 -23.26
CA ASN A 700 -3.18 -5.48 -22.34
C ASN A 700 -4.68 -5.14 -22.33
N HIS A 701 -5.58 -6.08 -22.67
CA HIS A 701 -7.02 -5.80 -22.84
C HIS A 701 -7.30 -4.69 -23.87
N VAL A 702 -6.66 -4.81 -25.04
CA VAL A 702 -6.78 -3.85 -26.13
C VAL A 702 -7.52 -4.48 -27.31
N THR A 703 -8.45 -3.74 -27.91
CA THR A 703 -9.16 -4.14 -29.13
C THR A 703 -8.67 -3.30 -30.31
N VAL A 704 -7.97 -3.91 -31.25
CA VAL A 704 -7.54 -3.32 -32.54
C VAL A 704 -8.34 -3.99 -33.66
N PHE A 705 -9.35 -3.29 -34.18
CA PHE A 705 -10.35 -3.88 -35.08
C PHE A 705 -10.75 -2.97 -36.24
N ASN A 706 -11.08 -3.55 -37.40
CA ASN A 706 -11.64 -2.82 -38.56
C ASN A 706 -10.79 -1.62 -39.05
N ASN A 707 -9.48 -1.63 -38.79
CA ASN A 707 -8.57 -0.64 -39.33
C ASN A 707 -8.15 -1.03 -40.76
N LYS A 708 -8.04 -0.07 -41.68
CA LYS A 708 -7.94 -0.36 -43.11
C LYS A 708 -6.92 0.48 -43.87
N ILE A 709 -6.16 -0.20 -44.74
CA ILE A 709 -5.34 0.44 -45.77
C ILE A 709 -6.13 0.53 -47.08
N THR A 710 -6.10 1.69 -47.75
CA THR A 710 -6.93 1.95 -48.96
C THR A 710 -6.14 2.23 -50.25
N GLY A 711 -4.85 2.55 -50.18
CA GLY A 711 -3.99 2.79 -51.35
C GLY A 711 -3.09 1.59 -51.69
N ASN A 712 -2.09 1.79 -52.54
CA ASN A 712 -1.14 0.75 -52.96
C ASN A 712 0.12 0.75 -52.07
N GLY A 713 -0.05 0.50 -50.77
CA GLY A 713 1.03 0.51 -49.78
C GLY A 713 2.11 -0.54 -49.99
N ASP A 714 3.35 -0.24 -49.58
CA ASP A 714 4.53 -1.10 -49.78
C ASP A 714 4.90 -1.96 -48.53
N TRP A 715 4.33 -1.68 -47.35
CA TRP A 715 4.66 -2.33 -46.06
C TRP A 715 3.38 -2.50 -45.24
N GLU A 716 2.75 -3.67 -45.21
CA GLU A 716 1.34 -3.80 -44.79
C GLU A 716 1.16 -4.27 -43.37
N GLY A 717 0.27 -3.60 -42.62
CA GLY A 717 -0.28 -3.95 -41.31
C GLY A 717 -1.52 -3.08 -41.11
N GLY A 718 -2.70 -3.59 -41.43
CA GLY A 718 -3.96 -2.86 -41.30
C GLY A 718 -4.24 -2.51 -39.85
N GLY A 719 -4.01 -3.46 -38.93
CA GLY A 719 -4.08 -3.24 -37.49
C GLY A 719 -2.85 -2.52 -36.95
N ILE A 720 -1.73 -3.23 -36.84
CA ILE A 720 -0.48 -2.76 -36.24
C ILE A 720 0.68 -2.95 -37.22
N LEU A 721 1.42 -1.86 -37.48
CA LEU A 721 2.75 -1.89 -38.08
C LEU A 721 3.80 -1.67 -36.98
N ASN A 722 4.69 -2.62 -36.78
CA ASN A 722 5.59 -2.68 -35.63
C ASN A 722 7.07 -2.75 -36.04
N TYR A 723 7.91 -1.94 -35.41
CA TYR A 723 9.38 -1.96 -35.53
C TYR A 723 10.08 -2.08 -34.16
N THR A 724 9.34 -2.53 -33.15
CA THR A 724 9.71 -2.49 -31.73
C THR A 724 9.45 -3.84 -31.06
N PRO A 725 10.14 -4.21 -29.97
CA PRO A 725 9.67 -5.24 -29.05
C PRO A 725 8.22 -4.98 -28.60
N LEU A 726 7.28 -5.84 -29.02
CA LEU A 726 5.85 -5.72 -28.77
C LEU A 726 5.34 -6.92 -27.97
N THR A 727 4.74 -6.64 -26.81
CA THR A 727 4.13 -7.65 -25.95
C THR A 727 2.60 -7.54 -25.97
N LEU A 728 1.89 -8.64 -26.20
CA LEU A 728 0.42 -8.71 -26.13
C LEU A 728 -0.07 -9.66 -25.02
N LYS A 729 -1.10 -9.25 -24.29
CA LYS A 729 -1.86 -10.09 -23.34
C LYS A 729 -3.35 -9.75 -23.40
N ASN A 730 -4.24 -10.74 -23.43
CA ASN A 730 -5.69 -10.50 -23.42
C ASN A 730 -6.16 -9.51 -24.50
N CYS A 731 -5.52 -9.48 -25.68
CA CYS A 731 -5.81 -8.51 -26.75
C CYS A 731 -6.57 -9.13 -27.91
N ILE A 732 -7.41 -8.32 -28.57
CA ILE A 732 -7.96 -8.61 -29.89
C ILE A 732 -7.21 -7.76 -30.92
N VAL A 733 -6.52 -8.39 -31.86
CA VAL A 733 -5.93 -7.74 -33.04
C VAL A 733 -6.38 -8.52 -34.28
N ALA A 734 -7.60 -8.27 -34.72
CA ALA A 734 -8.27 -9.06 -35.74
C ALA A 734 -9.23 -8.22 -36.59
N GLY A 735 -9.63 -8.75 -37.76
CA GLY A 735 -10.59 -8.09 -38.65
C GLY A 735 -10.09 -6.78 -39.26
N ASN A 736 -8.78 -6.52 -39.20
CA ASN A 736 -8.16 -5.40 -39.90
C ASN A 736 -7.89 -5.77 -41.36
N LYS A 737 -7.58 -4.78 -42.20
CA LYS A 737 -7.46 -4.99 -43.65
C LYS A 737 -6.27 -4.26 -44.27
N GLY A 738 -5.34 -5.03 -44.82
CA GLY A 738 -4.31 -4.60 -45.74
C GLY A 738 -4.75 -4.61 -47.20
N VAL A 739 -3.80 -4.44 -48.11
CA VAL A 739 -4.02 -4.25 -49.55
C VAL A 739 -3.83 -5.57 -50.30
N ASN A 740 -2.88 -6.39 -49.85
CA ASN A 740 -2.52 -7.68 -50.46
C ASN A 740 -3.07 -8.89 -49.68
N SER A 741 -3.84 -8.68 -48.58
CA SER A 741 -4.43 -9.73 -47.74
C SER A 741 -3.41 -10.64 -47.04
N ILE A 742 -2.21 -10.15 -46.79
CA ILE A 742 -1.13 -10.88 -46.10
C ILE A 742 -0.61 -9.99 -44.98
N ASN A 743 -0.60 -10.46 -43.72
CA ASN A 743 -0.26 -9.68 -42.52
C ASN A 743 -1.23 -8.49 -42.28
N ASP A 744 -2.53 -8.71 -42.48
CA ASP A 744 -3.56 -7.65 -42.35
C ASP A 744 -3.66 -7.08 -40.93
N ASP A 745 -3.33 -7.87 -39.91
CA ASP A 745 -3.52 -7.50 -38.50
C ASP A 745 -2.24 -7.02 -37.82
N ILE A 746 -1.11 -7.74 -37.98
CA ILE A 746 0.19 -7.37 -37.40
C ILE A 746 1.31 -7.57 -38.43
N SER A 747 2.19 -6.59 -38.56
CA SER A 747 3.38 -6.69 -39.42
C SER A 747 4.59 -5.89 -38.93
N GLY A 748 5.77 -6.13 -39.52
CA GLY A 748 7.02 -5.52 -39.06
C GLY A 748 8.29 -6.17 -39.61
N ASN A 749 9.47 -5.72 -39.16
CA ASN A 749 10.77 -6.33 -39.47
C ASN A 749 11.20 -7.23 -38.29
N ASN A 750 11.21 -8.55 -38.50
CA ASN A 750 10.95 -9.55 -37.44
C ASN A 750 12.17 -10.28 -36.89
N ASP A 751 13.23 -9.58 -36.50
CA ASP A 751 14.30 -10.24 -35.75
C ASP A 751 13.85 -10.50 -34.29
N GLY A 752 12.83 -11.34 -34.09
CA GLY A 752 12.46 -11.96 -32.80
C GLY A 752 11.85 -11.04 -31.73
N GLN A 753 10.98 -10.09 -32.11
CA GLN A 753 10.51 -9.00 -31.23
C GLN A 753 9.01 -9.00 -30.89
N PHE A 754 8.19 -9.93 -31.41
CA PHE A 754 6.80 -10.08 -30.99
C PHE A 754 6.70 -11.15 -29.89
N ILE A 755 6.15 -10.77 -28.73
CA ILE A 755 6.00 -11.64 -27.56
C ILE A 755 4.52 -11.74 -27.22
N SER A 756 3.94 -12.92 -27.28
CA SER A 756 2.61 -13.17 -26.74
C SER A 756 2.72 -13.74 -25.33
N LEU A 757 2.01 -13.14 -24.38
CA LEU A 757 1.84 -13.67 -23.01
C LEU A 757 0.58 -14.54 -22.89
N GLY A 758 -0.07 -14.89 -24.01
CA GLY A 758 -1.24 -15.75 -24.06
C GLY A 758 -2.59 -15.03 -24.02
N ASN A 759 -3.64 -15.79 -24.35
CA ASN A 759 -5.06 -15.39 -24.37
C ASN A 759 -5.37 -14.19 -25.27
N ASN A 760 -4.75 -14.13 -26.45
CA ASN A 760 -5.01 -13.14 -27.48
C ASN A 760 -5.85 -13.74 -28.62
N ILE A 761 -6.62 -12.90 -29.32
CA ILE A 761 -7.26 -13.23 -30.59
C ILE A 761 -6.57 -12.41 -31.69
N ILE A 762 -5.83 -13.08 -32.56
CA ILE A 762 -5.05 -12.46 -33.62
C ILE A 762 -5.58 -12.94 -34.99
N GLY A 763 -5.92 -12.02 -35.88
CA GLY A 763 -6.58 -12.34 -37.15
C GLY A 763 -5.67 -13.13 -38.10
N ASP A 764 -4.57 -12.54 -38.56
CA ASP A 764 -3.51 -13.18 -39.36
C ASP A 764 -2.12 -12.71 -38.90
N ILE A 765 -1.24 -13.66 -38.59
CA ILE A 765 0.17 -13.40 -38.23
C ILE A 765 1.11 -13.42 -39.46
N GLY A 766 0.62 -13.84 -40.64
CA GLY A 766 1.39 -13.98 -41.86
C GLY A 766 2.78 -14.60 -41.67
N LEU A 767 3.86 -13.91 -42.09
CA LEU A 767 5.24 -14.45 -42.09
C LEU A 767 6.01 -14.24 -40.77
N GLN A 768 5.32 -13.83 -39.71
CA GLN A 768 5.93 -13.49 -38.43
C GLN A 768 6.33 -14.76 -37.65
N PRO A 769 7.55 -14.84 -37.07
CA PRO A 769 7.87 -15.89 -36.11
C PRO A 769 7.00 -15.69 -34.86
N PHE A 770 6.31 -16.75 -34.45
CA PHE A 770 5.42 -16.76 -33.28
C PHE A 770 6.06 -17.61 -32.17
N ASP A 771 6.14 -17.06 -30.96
CA ASP A 771 6.84 -17.68 -29.83
C ASP A 771 6.30 -19.07 -29.46
N ALA A 772 7.17 -19.93 -28.93
CA ALA A 772 6.78 -21.20 -28.31
C ALA A 772 6.28 -20.97 -26.87
N ASN A 773 5.10 -21.50 -26.53
CA ASN A 773 4.30 -21.41 -25.29
C ASN A 773 3.35 -20.20 -25.12
N THR A 774 2.30 -20.13 -25.93
CA THR A 774 1.27 -19.07 -25.91
C THR A 774 -0.11 -19.63 -25.58
N ILE A 775 -0.27 -20.20 -24.39
CA ILE A 775 -1.52 -20.86 -23.95
C ILE A 775 -2.70 -19.89 -24.06
N GLY A 776 -3.81 -20.36 -24.65
CA GLY A 776 -5.06 -19.60 -24.77
C GLY A 776 -5.15 -18.70 -26.00
N ASP A 777 -4.07 -18.52 -26.76
CA ASP A 777 -4.11 -17.74 -27.99
C ASP A 777 -4.96 -18.40 -29.08
N VAL A 778 -5.63 -17.58 -29.88
CA VAL A 778 -6.22 -17.94 -31.17
C VAL A 778 -5.58 -17.09 -32.24
N TYR A 779 -4.97 -17.70 -33.25
CA TYR A 779 -4.32 -16.96 -34.33
C TYR A 779 -4.59 -17.58 -35.70
N GLY A 780 -4.73 -16.73 -36.72
CA GLY A 780 -4.76 -17.16 -38.11
C GLY A 780 -3.34 -17.30 -38.68
N ASP A 781 -3.07 -18.41 -39.37
CA ASP A 781 -1.81 -18.65 -40.10
C ASP A 781 -2.16 -19.17 -41.50
N THR A 782 -2.53 -18.25 -42.38
CA THR A 782 -2.95 -18.56 -43.75
C THR A 782 -1.80 -18.94 -44.66
N GLU A 783 -0.56 -18.55 -44.32
CA GLU A 783 0.65 -18.84 -45.10
C GLU A 783 1.38 -20.13 -44.69
N GLY A 784 0.99 -20.72 -43.56
CA GLY A 784 1.51 -22.00 -43.12
C GLY A 784 2.92 -21.94 -42.53
N THR A 785 3.32 -20.77 -42.04
CA THR A 785 4.72 -20.46 -41.70
C THR A 785 5.04 -20.60 -40.22
N SER A 786 4.04 -20.74 -39.36
CA SER A 786 4.24 -20.97 -37.93
C SER A 786 4.29 -22.46 -37.59
N GLU A 787 5.15 -22.86 -36.64
CA GLU A 787 5.09 -24.19 -36.04
C GLU A 787 3.91 -24.26 -35.06
N ALA A 788 3.23 -25.40 -34.99
CA ALA A 788 2.14 -25.61 -34.04
C ALA A 788 2.68 -25.51 -32.61
N ASN A 789 2.14 -24.56 -31.84
CA ASN A 789 2.51 -24.33 -30.46
C ASN A 789 1.64 -25.14 -29.49
N GLU A 790 2.19 -25.62 -28.37
CA GLU A 790 1.39 -26.28 -27.33
C GLU A 790 0.48 -25.24 -26.63
N GLY A 791 -0.84 -25.42 -26.74
CA GLY A 791 -1.84 -24.63 -26.01
C GLY A 791 -2.48 -23.45 -26.78
N ALA A 792 -2.05 -23.17 -28.01
CA ALA A 792 -2.68 -22.17 -28.89
C ALA A 792 -3.55 -22.83 -29.98
N VAL A 793 -4.59 -22.13 -30.43
CA VAL A 793 -5.49 -22.57 -31.51
C VAL A 793 -5.12 -21.88 -32.81
N ARG A 794 -4.50 -22.65 -33.70
CA ARG A 794 -4.15 -22.23 -35.07
C ARG A 794 -5.32 -22.37 -36.03
N VAL A 795 -5.67 -21.31 -36.76
CA VAL A 795 -6.73 -21.28 -37.78
C VAL A 795 -6.12 -21.12 -39.17
N THR A 796 -6.34 -22.06 -40.09
CA THR A 796 -5.66 -22.11 -41.40
C THR A 796 -6.51 -21.74 -42.61
N ASP A 797 -7.84 -21.68 -42.44
CA ASP A 797 -8.78 -21.66 -43.58
C ASP A 797 -9.41 -20.28 -43.84
N ALA A 798 -9.19 -19.29 -42.95
CA ALA A 798 -9.61 -17.89 -43.07
C ALA A 798 -9.00 -17.05 -41.92
N PRO A 799 -8.96 -15.70 -42.03
CA PRO A 799 -8.63 -14.82 -40.91
C PRO A 799 -9.60 -15.02 -39.74
N VAL A 800 -9.12 -14.90 -38.51
CA VAL A 800 -9.95 -15.10 -37.31
C VAL A 800 -10.98 -13.97 -37.16
N ASP A 801 -12.27 -14.33 -37.09
CA ASP A 801 -13.33 -13.39 -36.70
C ASP A 801 -13.45 -13.35 -35.17
N PRO A 802 -13.24 -12.18 -34.53
CA PRO A 802 -13.36 -12.05 -33.08
C PRO A 802 -14.82 -12.04 -32.58
N GLY A 803 -15.83 -11.93 -33.45
CA GLY A 803 -17.24 -11.90 -33.03
C GLY A 803 -17.63 -10.61 -32.32
N LEU A 804 -17.26 -9.46 -32.88
CA LEU A 804 -17.57 -8.14 -32.32
C LEU A 804 -18.83 -7.51 -32.95
N GLU A 805 -19.55 -6.71 -32.17
CA GLU A 805 -20.58 -5.76 -32.64
C GLU A 805 -19.93 -4.47 -33.19
N ASP A 806 -20.72 -3.59 -33.82
CA ASP A 806 -20.24 -2.29 -34.32
C ASP A 806 -19.74 -1.38 -33.17
N LEU A 807 -18.84 -0.44 -33.49
CA LEU A 807 -18.32 0.53 -32.52
C LEU A 807 -19.46 1.44 -32.06
N ALA A 808 -19.75 1.47 -30.76
CA ALA A 808 -20.90 2.20 -30.22
C ALA A 808 -20.68 2.68 -28.77
N GLU A 809 -21.64 3.46 -28.27
CA GLU A 809 -21.73 3.84 -26.86
C GLU A 809 -22.31 2.66 -26.06
N ASN A 810 -21.45 1.91 -25.36
CA ASN A 810 -21.86 0.73 -24.58
C ASN A 810 -21.75 0.91 -23.05
N GLY A 811 -21.84 2.15 -22.55
CA GLY A 811 -21.90 2.44 -21.11
C GLY A 811 -20.59 2.87 -20.42
N GLY A 812 -19.75 3.66 -21.09
CA GLY A 812 -18.53 4.27 -20.51
C GLY A 812 -18.24 5.64 -21.14
N PHE A 813 -17.11 6.27 -20.80
CA PHE A 813 -16.75 7.60 -21.34
C PHE A 813 -16.41 7.57 -22.85
N THR A 814 -15.77 6.48 -23.30
CA THR A 814 -15.30 6.28 -24.68
C THR A 814 -16.04 5.13 -25.37
N LEU A 815 -16.04 5.11 -26.72
CA LEU A 815 -16.73 4.08 -27.51
C LEU A 815 -16.01 2.73 -27.47
N THR A 816 -16.76 1.62 -27.46
CA THR A 816 -16.22 0.25 -27.44
C THR A 816 -16.92 -0.66 -28.45
N HIS A 817 -16.34 -1.83 -28.70
CA HIS A 817 -17.02 -2.93 -29.39
C HIS A 817 -17.58 -3.91 -28.36
N ALA A 818 -18.90 -4.08 -28.33
CA ALA A 818 -19.51 -5.14 -27.53
C ALA A 818 -19.25 -6.53 -28.16
N LEU A 819 -19.26 -7.59 -27.34
CA LEU A 819 -19.07 -8.96 -27.82
C LEU A 819 -20.40 -9.61 -28.23
N LYS A 820 -20.43 -10.26 -29.41
CA LYS A 820 -21.56 -11.11 -29.83
C LYS A 820 -21.69 -12.35 -28.94
N SER A 821 -22.88 -12.94 -28.89
CA SER A 821 -23.20 -14.12 -28.04
C SER A 821 -22.28 -15.32 -28.25
N ASP A 822 -21.76 -15.48 -29.46
CA ASP A 822 -20.88 -16.57 -29.88
C ASP A 822 -19.41 -16.13 -30.01
N SER A 823 -19.06 -14.94 -29.51
CA SER A 823 -17.68 -14.46 -29.52
C SER A 823 -16.78 -15.37 -28.70
N ARG A 824 -15.62 -15.70 -29.28
CA ARG A 824 -14.56 -16.47 -28.61
C ARG A 824 -13.80 -15.67 -27.56
N ALA A 825 -14.00 -14.35 -27.51
CA ALA A 825 -13.38 -13.49 -26.51
C ALA A 825 -14.01 -13.65 -25.12
N ARG A 826 -15.26 -14.12 -25.06
CA ARG A 826 -16.02 -14.29 -23.82
C ARG A 826 -15.37 -15.32 -22.89
N ASN A 827 -15.10 -14.92 -21.66
CA ASN A 827 -14.39 -15.67 -20.63
C ASN A 827 -13.08 -16.31 -21.14
N GLY A 828 -12.46 -15.67 -22.13
CA GLY A 828 -11.30 -16.22 -22.86
C GLY A 828 -9.95 -15.69 -22.36
N GLY A 829 -9.94 -14.65 -21.53
CA GLY A 829 -8.74 -14.00 -21.03
C GLY A 829 -8.09 -14.71 -19.85
N ALA A 830 -6.80 -14.42 -19.63
CA ALA A 830 -6.13 -14.79 -18.39
C ALA A 830 -6.59 -13.88 -17.23
N PRO A 831 -6.49 -14.35 -15.96
CA PRO A 831 -6.65 -13.50 -14.79
C PRO A 831 -5.86 -12.19 -14.95
N SER A 832 -6.59 -11.09 -14.82
CA SER A 832 -6.09 -9.74 -15.05
C SER A 832 -5.66 -9.09 -13.74
N ASP A 833 -4.60 -8.27 -13.80
CA ASP A 833 -4.26 -7.33 -12.72
C ASP A 833 -5.13 -6.05 -12.81
N LEU A 834 -5.93 -5.90 -13.87
CA LEU A 834 -6.87 -4.80 -14.05
C LEU A 834 -8.19 -5.14 -13.34
N SER A 835 -8.76 -4.15 -12.65
CA SER A 835 -9.98 -4.33 -11.87
C SER A 835 -11.28 -4.17 -12.67
N ALA A 836 -11.21 -3.62 -13.88
CA ALA A 836 -12.35 -3.24 -14.71
C ALA A 836 -11.96 -3.14 -16.18
N ASP A 837 -12.95 -3.17 -17.07
CA ASP A 837 -12.82 -2.99 -18.52
C ASP A 837 -12.69 -1.51 -18.94
N GLN A 838 -12.69 -1.22 -20.25
CA GLN A 838 -12.59 0.15 -20.77
C GLN A 838 -13.67 1.10 -20.24
N ARG A 839 -14.87 0.60 -19.95
CA ARG A 839 -16.00 1.40 -19.47
C ARG A 839 -15.89 1.72 -17.99
N GLY A 840 -14.96 1.06 -17.29
CA GLY A 840 -14.84 1.11 -15.85
C GLY A 840 -15.75 0.10 -15.14
N LEU A 841 -16.33 -0.86 -15.87
CA LEU A 841 -17.15 -1.92 -15.28
C LEU A 841 -16.24 -3.08 -14.83
N PRO A 842 -16.44 -3.65 -13.63
CA PRO A 842 -15.61 -4.75 -13.12
C PRO A 842 -15.64 -5.97 -14.05
N HIS A 843 -14.53 -6.70 -14.11
CA HIS A 843 -14.51 -8.03 -14.74
C HIS A 843 -15.35 -9.04 -13.94
N VAL A 844 -16.00 -9.95 -14.65
CA VAL A 844 -16.87 -11.00 -14.09
C VAL A 844 -16.29 -12.36 -14.51
N GLY A 845 -16.11 -13.28 -13.55
CA GLY A 845 -15.47 -14.56 -13.85
C GLY A 845 -14.03 -14.43 -14.38
N LEU A 846 -13.73 -15.12 -15.48
CA LEU A 846 -12.47 -14.92 -16.21
C LEU A 846 -12.64 -13.70 -17.13
N PRO A 847 -11.72 -12.72 -17.11
CA PRO A 847 -11.83 -11.55 -17.97
C PRO A 847 -12.00 -11.90 -19.44
N ASP A 848 -12.76 -11.10 -20.17
CA ASP A 848 -12.87 -11.22 -21.61
C ASP A 848 -11.60 -10.76 -22.32
N ILE A 849 -11.32 -11.33 -23.50
CA ILE A 849 -10.23 -10.86 -24.36
C ILE A 849 -10.65 -9.54 -25.01
N GLY A 850 -9.79 -8.53 -24.96
CA GLY A 850 -10.03 -7.20 -25.53
C GLY A 850 -10.51 -6.18 -24.49
N ALA A 851 -10.98 -5.04 -24.96
CA ALA A 851 -11.27 -3.88 -24.13
C ALA A 851 -12.67 -3.88 -23.46
N PHE A 852 -13.52 -4.85 -23.78
CA PHE A 852 -14.91 -4.90 -23.36
C PHE A 852 -15.19 -6.19 -22.58
N GLU A 853 -15.83 -6.05 -21.42
CA GLU A 853 -16.34 -7.17 -20.64
C GLU A 853 -17.84 -7.41 -20.93
N PHE A 854 -18.19 -8.56 -21.48
CA PHE A 854 -19.57 -9.00 -21.53
C PHE A 854 -20.02 -9.45 -20.14
N ASN A 855 -21.15 -8.89 -19.70
CA ASN A 855 -21.84 -9.34 -18.50
C ASN A 855 -23.30 -9.60 -18.88
N ALA A 856 -23.84 -10.75 -18.47
CA ALA A 856 -25.23 -11.07 -18.70
C ALA A 856 -26.11 -10.34 -17.67
N PRO A 857 -27.30 -9.81 -18.07
CA PRO A 857 -28.21 -9.24 -17.10
C PRO A 857 -28.77 -10.33 -16.16
N PRO A 858 -29.03 -10.00 -14.89
CA PRO A 858 -29.60 -10.95 -13.95
C PRO A 858 -31.02 -11.38 -14.34
N PHE A 859 -31.33 -12.65 -14.10
CA PHE A 859 -32.63 -13.25 -14.31
C PHE A 859 -33.07 -14.07 -13.10
N LEU A 860 -34.39 -14.28 -12.99
CA LEU A 860 -34.99 -15.11 -11.96
C LEU A 860 -34.74 -16.59 -12.29
N ALA A 861 -34.03 -17.30 -11.42
CA ALA A 861 -33.74 -18.72 -11.57
C ALA A 861 -34.79 -19.55 -10.82
N ASP A 862 -34.49 -20.04 -9.62
CA ASP A 862 -35.43 -20.85 -8.83
C ASP A 862 -36.44 -20.01 -8.03
N GLY A 863 -36.14 -18.72 -7.83
CA GLY A 863 -36.90 -17.83 -6.96
C GLY A 863 -36.74 -18.11 -5.46
N ILE A 864 -37.38 -17.29 -4.65
CA ILE A 864 -37.37 -17.32 -3.19
C ILE A 864 -38.62 -18.08 -2.74
N PRO A 865 -38.47 -19.18 -1.96
CA PRO A 865 -39.62 -19.93 -1.48
C PRO A 865 -40.35 -19.20 -0.34
N ASP A 866 -41.67 -19.35 -0.28
CA ASP A 866 -42.50 -18.89 0.85
C ASP A 866 -42.01 -19.44 2.19
N GLN A 867 -42.07 -18.61 3.24
CA GLN A 867 -41.57 -18.89 4.58
C GLN A 867 -42.68 -18.80 5.64
N PHE A 868 -42.40 -19.38 6.82
CA PHE A 868 -43.24 -19.24 8.01
C PHE A 868 -42.46 -18.59 9.14
N ALA A 869 -43.10 -17.70 9.90
CA ALA A 869 -42.55 -17.12 11.11
C ALA A 869 -43.55 -17.31 12.26
N ALA A 870 -43.09 -17.80 13.42
CA ALA A 870 -43.93 -17.97 14.59
C ALA A 870 -43.86 -16.72 15.49
N ARG A 871 -45.03 -16.22 15.93
CA ARG A 871 -45.12 -15.12 16.90
C ARG A 871 -44.26 -15.39 18.12
N LEU A 872 -43.54 -14.37 18.56
CA LEU A 872 -42.65 -14.35 19.73
C LEU A 872 -41.46 -15.32 19.65
N GLN A 873 -41.12 -15.84 18.47
CA GLN A 873 -39.94 -16.66 18.24
C GLN A 873 -38.99 -15.99 17.23
N ASP A 874 -37.70 -16.29 17.33
CA ASP A 874 -36.70 -15.80 16.39
C ASP A 874 -36.93 -16.38 14.99
N PHE A 875 -37.01 -15.51 13.99
CA PHE A 875 -37.04 -15.83 12.58
C PHE A 875 -35.67 -15.57 11.95
N SER A 876 -35.18 -16.52 11.17
CA SER A 876 -33.95 -16.40 10.38
C SER A 876 -34.08 -17.17 9.07
N PHE A 877 -33.87 -16.49 7.95
CA PHE A 877 -33.92 -17.06 6.60
C PHE A 877 -32.88 -16.39 5.72
N THR A 878 -32.17 -17.15 4.88
CA THR A 878 -31.22 -16.60 3.91
C THR A 878 -31.71 -16.88 2.51
N ILE A 879 -31.69 -15.87 1.64
CA ILE A 879 -32.03 -16.01 0.22
C ILE A 879 -31.20 -17.17 -0.37
N PRO A 880 -31.83 -18.17 -1.01
CA PRO A 880 -31.10 -19.28 -1.62
C PRO A 880 -30.13 -18.80 -2.71
N GLU A 881 -28.94 -19.40 -2.78
CA GLU A 881 -27.90 -19.07 -3.77
C GLU A 881 -28.39 -19.23 -5.24
N GLY A 882 -29.39 -20.10 -5.48
CA GLY A 882 -30.01 -20.30 -6.78
C GLY A 882 -31.25 -19.44 -7.06
N ALA A 883 -31.62 -18.49 -6.19
CA ALA A 883 -32.82 -17.67 -6.39
C ALA A 883 -32.66 -16.74 -7.61
N PHE A 884 -31.48 -16.14 -7.76
CA PHE A 884 -31.11 -15.22 -8.85
C PHE A 884 -29.81 -15.68 -9.51
N ASN A 885 -29.66 -15.42 -10.82
CA ASN A 885 -28.48 -15.81 -11.57
C ASN A 885 -28.26 -14.83 -12.74
N THR A 886 -27.02 -14.57 -13.16
CA THR A 886 -26.76 -13.84 -14.42
C THR A 886 -26.43 -14.80 -15.57
N GLY A 887 -25.95 -16.01 -15.27
CA GLY A 887 -25.33 -16.93 -16.21
C GLY A 887 -23.80 -16.93 -16.13
N ASP A 888 -23.19 -16.00 -15.38
CA ASP A 888 -21.75 -15.85 -15.23
C ASP A 888 -21.23 -16.52 -13.93
N GLU A 889 -20.02 -17.10 -13.98
CA GLU A 889 -19.45 -17.80 -12.82
C GLU A 889 -18.89 -16.82 -11.78
N GLY A 890 -19.32 -16.93 -10.51
CA GLY A 890 -18.75 -16.18 -9.39
C GLY A 890 -19.44 -14.84 -9.07
N ASP A 891 -20.69 -14.69 -9.52
CA ASP A 891 -21.49 -13.50 -9.24
C ASP A 891 -21.82 -13.30 -7.76
N VAL A 892 -21.97 -12.03 -7.40
CA VAL A 892 -22.39 -11.61 -6.07
C VAL A 892 -23.47 -10.56 -6.25
N PHE A 893 -24.63 -10.82 -5.65
CA PHE A 893 -25.75 -9.88 -5.61
C PHE A 893 -25.74 -9.06 -4.32
N THR A 894 -26.23 -7.83 -4.43
CA THR A 894 -26.71 -7.07 -3.27
C THR A 894 -28.23 -7.06 -3.28
N TYR A 895 -28.83 -7.09 -2.10
CA TYR A 895 -30.27 -7.25 -1.94
C TYR A 895 -30.89 -6.04 -1.24
N THR A 896 -32.03 -5.61 -1.75
CA THR A 896 -32.95 -4.72 -1.03
C THR A 896 -34.32 -5.36 -0.97
N ALA A 897 -35.13 -4.99 0.02
CA ALA A 897 -36.46 -5.57 0.17
C ALA A 897 -37.46 -4.53 0.69
N VAL A 898 -38.66 -4.60 0.13
CA VAL A 898 -39.84 -3.82 0.50
C VAL A 898 -41.05 -4.74 0.50
N LEU A 899 -42.20 -4.28 0.97
CA LEU A 899 -43.46 -4.96 0.73
C LEU A 899 -43.89 -4.79 -0.75
N THR A 900 -44.78 -5.66 -1.23
CA THR A 900 -45.23 -5.63 -2.63
C THR A 900 -45.98 -4.36 -3.03
N ASP A 901 -46.45 -3.57 -2.05
CA ASP A 901 -47.03 -2.23 -2.25
C ASP A 901 -46.02 -1.08 -2.18
N ASP A 902 -44.72 -1.39 -2.25
CA ASP A 902 -43.59 -0.44 -2.18
C ASP A 902 -43.43 0.26 -0.82
N THR A 903 -44.03 -0.27 0.25
CA THR A 903 -43.82 0.22 1.61
C THR A 903 -42.67 -0.49 2.32
N ASP A 904 -42.11 0.13 3.36
CA ASP A 904 -40.99 -0.43 4.12
C ASP A 904 -41.38 -1.76 4.81
N LEU A 905 -40.38 -2.61 5.03
CA LEU A 905 -40.55 -3.84 5.80
C LEU A 905 -41.10 -3.54 7.21
N PRO A 906 -41.93 -4.43 7.79
CA PRO A 906 -42.44 -4.24 9.13
C PRO A 906 -41.30 -4.24 10.15
N ALA A 907 -41.47 -3.52 11.25
CA ALA A 907 -40.40 -3.28 12.24
C ALA A 907 -39.80 -4.57 12.85
N TRP A 908 -40.51 -5.69 12.79
CA TRP A 908 -40.03 -6.98 13.28
C TRP A 908 -39.08 -7.69 12.31
N LEU A 909 -39.00 -7.29 11.04
CA LEU A 909 -38.25 -7.98 9.98
C LEU A 909 -37.15 -7.07 9.40
N THR A 910 -35.92 -7.56 9.34
CA THR A 910 -34.76 -6.83 8.81
C THR A 910 -34.01 -7.70 7.79
N LEU A 911 -33.53 -7.09 6.71
CA LEU A 911 -32.66 -7.71 5.71
C LEU A 911 -31.23 -7.16 5.83
N ASP A 912 -30.24 -8.04 5.90
CA ASP A 912 -28.85 -7.70 5.56
C ASP A 912 -28.66 -7.81 4.05
N GLY A 913 -28.56 -6.64 3.39
CA GLY A 913 -28.45 -6.56 1.93
C GLY A 913 -27.16 -7.14 1.33
N THR A 914 -26.14 -7.46 2.15
CA THR A 914 -24.89 -8.08 1.65
C THR A 914 -24.96 -9.60 1.70
N THR A 915 -25.56 -10.15 2.74
CA THR A 915 -25.64 -11.61 2.95
C THR A 915 -26.96 -12.21 2.46
N GLY A 916 -27.97 -11.38 2.19
CA GLY A 916 -29.31 -11.83 1.85
C GLY A 916 -30.04 -12.48 3.03
N GLN A 917 -29.59 -12.22 4.27
CA GLN A 917 -30.18 -12.81 5.47
C GLN A 917 -31.30 -11.93 6.03
N PHE A 918 -32.51 -12.48 6.09
CA PHE A 918 -33.64 -11.97 6.85
C PHE A 918 -33.56 -12.44 8.31
N THR A 919 -33.75 -11.52 9.25
CA THR A 919 -33.86 -11.81 10.69
C THR A 919 -34.97 -11.01 11.33
N GLY A 920 -35.55 -11.51 12.42
CA GLY A 920 -36.66 -10.82 13.07
C GLY A 920 -37.35 -11.58 14.21
N VAL A 921 -38.23 -10.90 14.94
CA VAL A 921 -39.11 -11.51 15.96
C VAL A 921 -40.52 -10.92 15.83
N PRO A 922 -41.47 -11.60 15.14
CA PRO A 922 -42.83 -11.09 15.00
C PRO A 922 -43.54 -11.04 16.35
N THR A 923 -44.30 -9.98 16.57
CA THR A 923 -45.12 -9.74 17.77
C THR A 923 -46.52 -10.33 17.63
N GLU A 924 -47.32 -10.23 18.70
CA GLU A 924 -48.70 -10.71 18.71
C GLU A 924 -49.60 -10.05 17.64
N ASP A 925 -49.34 -8.79 17.33
CA ASP A 925 -50.16 -7.99 16.41
C ASP A 925 -49.68 -8.08 14.95
N ASP A 926 -48.53 -8.72 14.69
CA ASP A 926 -47.96 -8.82 13.35
C ASP A 926 -48.73 -9.81 12.46
N VAL A 927 -48.81 -9.48 11.17
CA VAL A 927 -49.58 -10.21 10.16
C VAL A 927 -48.67 -10.80 9.08
N THR A 928 -49.18 -11.77 8.32
CA THR A 928 -48.53 -12.28 7.11
C THR A 928 -48.18 -11.13 6.16
N VAL A 929 -46.96 -11.14 5.63
CA VAL A 929 -46.45 -10.14 4.69
C VAL A 929 -46.01 -10.81 3.39
N VAL A 930 -46.13 -10.09 2.27
CA VAL A 930 -45.53 -10.49 0.99
C VAL A 930 -44.38 -9.53 0.73
N VAL A 931 -43.18 -10.07 0.65
CA VAL A 931 -41.93 -9.32 0.53
C VAL A 931 -41.50 -9.35 -0.92
N LYS A 932 -41.26 -8.18 -1.49
CA LYS A 932 -40.59 -8.00 -2.78
C LYS A 932 -39.11 -7.76 -2.54
N VAL A 933 -38.29 -8.69 -3.01
CA VAL A 933 -36.83 -8.60 -2.96
C VAL A 933 -36.30 -8.16 -4.31
N THR A 934 -35.44 -7.15 -4.32
CA THR A 934 -34.69 -6.71 -5.48
C THR A 934 -33.25 -7.18 -5.32
N ALA A 935 -32.82 -8.08 -6.20
CA ALA A 935 -31.42 -8.46 -6.36
C ALA A 935 -30.78 -7.54 -7.41
N GLN A 936 -29.66 -6.93 -7.04
CA GLN A 936 -28.89 -6.02 -7.88
C GLN A 936 -27.51 -6.63 -8.11
N ASP A 937 -27.12 -6.73 -9.39
CA ASP A 937 -25.77 -7.18 -9.77
C ASP A 937 -24.73 -6.06 -9.58
N ARG A 938 -23.48 -6.33 -9.95
CA ARG A 938 -22.37 -5.36 -9.84
C ARG A 938 -22.44 -4.20 -10.84
N GLN A 939 -23.38 -4.24 -11.79
CA GLN A 939 -23.59 -3.22 -12.83
C GLN A 939 -24.89 -2.43 -12.61
N ASP A 940 -25.42 -2.49 -11.40
CA ASP A 940 -26.67 -1.87 -10.98
C ASP A 940 -27.92 -2.36 -11.73
N ILE A 941 -27.83 -3.48 -12.46
CA ILE A 941 -28.99 -4.11 -13.12
C ILE A 941 -29.74 -4.92 -12.06
N THR A 942 -31.05 -4.70 -12.00
CA THR A 942 -31.91 -5.29 -10.98
C THR A 942 -32.88 -6.31 -11.54
N ILE A 943 -33.12 -7.38 -10.78
CA ILE A 943 -34.23 -8.31 -10.95
C ILE A 943 -34.99 -8.42 -9.63
N THR A 944 -36.29 -8.71 -9.68
CA THR A 944 -37.12 -8.81 -8.48
C THR A 944 -37.78 -10.17 -8.37
N ASP A 945 -37.99 -10.62 -7.14
CA ASP A 945 -38.87 -11.74 -6.82
C ASP A 945 -39.77 -11.41 -5.62
N GLU A 946 -40.90 -12.10 -5.50
CA GLU A 946 -41.87 -11.91 -4.43
C GLU A 946 -42.14 -13.22 -3.70
N PHE A 947 -42.08 -13.21 -2.37
CA PHE A 947 -42.38 -14.38 -1.54
C PHE A 947 -43.21 -14.00 -0.31
N GLU A 948 -44.02 -14.93 0.18
CA GLU A 948 -44.83 -14.75 1.38
C GLU A 948 -44.07 -15.17 2.64
N ILE A 949 -44.15 -14.38 3.71
CA ILE A 949 -43.81 -14.80 5.08
C ILE A 949 -45.09 -14.88 5.89
N SER A 950 -45.57 -16.10 6.07
CA SER A 950 -46.79 -16.40 6.82
C SER A 950 -46.55 -16.34 8.33
N VAL A 951 -47.17 -15.36 9.01
CA VAL A 951 -47.02 -15.15 10.47
C VAL A 951 -48.08 -15.95 11.24
N ILE A 952 -47.63 -17.02 11.90
CA ILE A 952 -48.47 -18.03 12.55
C ILE A 952 -48.26 -18.06 14.07
N ASN A 953 -49.14 -18.78 14.79
CA ASN A 953 -48.96 -19.02 16.22
C ASN A 953 -48.12 -20.28 16.40
N GLY A 954 -46.94 -20.14 16.98
CA GLY A 954 -46.12 -21.29 17.36
C GLY A 954 -46.70 -22.06 18.56
N PRO A 955 -46.12 -23.23 18.90
CA PRO A 955 -46.53 -23.96 20.08
C PRO A 955 -46.30 -23.15 21.36
N ALA A 956 -47.21 -23.28 22.33
CA ALA A 956 -47.19 -22.51 23.58
C ALA A 956 -47.35 -23.40 24.82
N VAL A 957 -46.84 -22.93 25.96
CA VAL A 957 -47.12 -23.53 27.28
C VAL A 957 -48.43 -22.97 27.81
N ASP A 958 -49.48 -23.77 27.75
CA ASP A 958 -50.81 -23.40 28.24
C ASP A 958 -50.90 -23.58 29.76
N ASN A 959 -50.27 -24.62 30.29
CA ASN A 959 -50.24 -24.93 31.70
C ASN A 959 -48.90 -25.56 32.07
N ILE A 960 -48.31 -25.07 33.16
CA ILE A 960 -47.05 -25.63 33.66
C ILE A 960 -47.24 -27.09 34.11
N ILE A 961 -46.23 -27.91 33.90
CA ILE A 961 -46.16 -29.29 34.35
C ILE A 961 -45.84 -29.26 35.86
N PRO A 962 -46.69 -29.86 36.71
CA PRO A 962 -46.47 -29.82 38.15
C PRO A 962 -45.32 -30.76 38.58
N ASP A 963 -44.57 -30.33 39.60
CA ASP A 963 -43.56 -31.17 40.25
C ASP A 963 -44.14 -32.51 40.73
N GLN A 964 -43.33 -33.57 40.60
CA GLN A 964 -43.71 -34.93 40.93
C GLN A 964 -42.86 -35.51 42.06
N VAL A 965 -43.37 -36.56 42.69
CA VAL A 965 -42.66 -37.30 43.72
C VAL A 965 -42.61 -38.78 43.33
N ALA A 966 -41.41 -39.34 43.26
CA ALA A 966 -41.16 -40.77 43.08
C ALA A 966 -40.68 -41.40 44.38
N PHE A 967 -40.87 -42.72 44.55
CA PHE A 967 -40.36 -43.44 45.72
C PHE A 967 -39.37 -44.53 45.29
N GLN A 968 -38.30 -44.70 46.05
CA GLN A 968 -37.33 -45.76 45.76
C GLN A 968 -37.99 -47.14 45.76
N LEU A 969 -37.61 -47.95 44.77
CA LEU A 969 -38.09 -49.31 44.55
C LEU A 969 -39.59 -49.42 44.22
N GLN A 970 -40.28 -48.32 43.93
CA GLN A 970 -41.66 -48.32 43.42
C GLN A 970 -41.73 -47.84 41.98
N GLU A 971 -42.65 -48.43 41.21
CA GLU A 971 -42.94 -47.96 39.86
C GLU A 971 -43.51 -46.54 39.91
N PHE A 972 -42.80 -45.63 39.27
CA PHE A 972 -43.21 -44.27 38.96
C PHE A 972 -43.90 -44.24 37.61
N SER A 973 -45.02 -43.52 37.53
CA SER A 973 -45.78 -43.31 36.30
C SER A 973 -46.44 -41.94 36.34
N PHE A 974 -46.13 -41.11 35.35
CA PHE A 974 -46.69 -39.76 35.23
C PHE A 974 -46.93 -39.47 33.75
N ILE A 975 -48.13 -38.98 33.41
CA ILE A 975 -48.46 -38.56 32.05
C ILE A 975 -48.48 -37.04 32.05
N VAL A 976 -47.69 -36.41 31.17
CA VAL A 976 -47.72 -34.95 30.99
C VAL A 976 -49.15 -34.54 30.63
N PRO A 977 -49.78 -33.61 31.38
CA PRO A 977 -51.17 -33.22 31.13
C PRO A 977 -51.40 -32.79 29.69
N ALA A 978 -52.53 -33.21 29.13
CA ALA A 978 -52.82 -32.99 27.71
C ALA A 978 -52.96 -31.51 27.32
N ASN A 979 -53.23 -30.66 28.31
CA ASN A 979 -53.36 -29.22 28.23
C ASN A 979 -52.08 -28.48 28.66
N SER A 980 -50.93 -29.16 28.77
CA SER A 980 -49.67 -28.48 29.15
C SER A 980 -49.15 -27.64 27.98
N PHE A 981 -49.25 -28.17 26.77
CA PHE A 981 -48.81 -27.51 25.54
C PHE A 981 -49.96 -27.46 24.53
N SER A 982 -50.10 -26.35 23.83
CA SER A 982 -50.95 -26.22 22.65
C SER A 982 -50.11 -26.07 21.39
N PRO A 983 -50.63 -26.48 20.22
CA PRO A 983 -49.93 -26.34 18.95
C PRO A 983 -49.96 -24.91 18.39
N GLY A 984 -50.52 -23.93 19.11
CA GLY A 984 -50.68 -22.54 18.66
C GLY A 984 -51.84 -22.33 17.69
N ASN A 985 -51.91 -23.12 16.61
CA ASN A 985 -52.97 -23.08 15.61
C ASN A 985 -53.88 -24.33 15.64
N GLU A 986 -55.17 -24.15 15.38
CA GLU A 986 -56.13 -25.25 15.36
C GLU A 986 -55.82 -26.23 14.22
N GLY A 987 -55.60 -27.50 14.55
CA GLY A 987 -55.31 -28.57 13.60
C GLY A 987 -53.82 -28.89 13.42
N ASP A 988 -52.91 -28.10 13.99
CA ASP A 988 -51.49 -28.39 13.96
C ASP A 988 -51.11 -29.55 14.90
N VAL A 989 -50.13 -30.34 14.48
CA VAL A 989 -49.61 -31.48 15.23
C VAL A 989 -48.32 -31.09 15.94
N ILE A 990 -48.26 -31.36 17.24
CA ILE A 990 -47.04 -31.22 18.05
C ILE A 990 -46.51 -32.60 18.48
N THR A 991 -45.19 -32.74 18.46
CA THR A 991 -44.44 -33.89 18.95
C THR A 991 -43.72 -33.52 20.24
N TYR A 992 -43.44 -34.53 21.08
CA TYR A 992 -42.85 -34.30 22.40
C TYR A 992 -41.47 -34.96 22.52
N SER A 993 -40.58 -34.32 23.25
CA SER A 993 -39.33 -34.93 23.71
C SER A 993 -39.04 -34.50 25.15
N ALA A 994 -38.18 -35.25 25.85
CA ALA A 994 -37.82 -34.94 27.22
C ALA A 994 -36.34 -35.22 27.49
N THR A 995 -35.71 -34.30 28.21
CA THR A 995 -34.32 -34.36 28.68
C THR A 995 -34.24 -33.86 30.12
N LEU A 996 -33.05 -33.90 30.71
CA LEU A 996 -32.75 -33.08 31.88
C LEU A 996 -32.68 -31.59 31.47
N SER A 997 -32.77 -30.67 32.43
CA SER A 997 -32.75 -29.21 32.18
C SER A 997 -31.47 -28.70 31.52
N ASP A 998 -30.35 -29.40 31.70
CA ASP A 998 -29.07 -29.15 31.01
C ASP A 998 -28.98 -29.81 29.62
N ASN A 999 -30.11 -30.35 29.12
CA ASN A 999 -30.25 -31.14 27.90
C ASN A 999 -29.53 -32.51 27.94
N ALA A 1000 -29.08 -33.01 29.10
CA ALA A 1000 -28.56 -34.36 29.23
C ALA A 1000 -29.68 -35.43 29.11
N PRO A 1001 -29.36 -36.68 28.70
CA PRO A 1001 -30.32 -37.77 28.63
C PRO A 1001 -30.98 -38.08 29.98
N LEU A 1002 -32.22 -38.59 29.95
CA LEU A 1002 -32.93 -39.01 31.16
C LEU A 1002 -32.15 -40.13 31.90
N PRO A 1003 -32.19 -40.18 33.24
CA PRO A 1003 -31.56 -41.24 34.03
C PRO A 1003 -32.05 -42.63 33.60
N ALA A 1004 -31.21 -43.65 33.72
CA ALA A 1004 -31.52 -45.01 33.26
C ALA A 1004 -32.79 -45.62 33.90
N TRP A 1005 -33.21 -45.12 35.07
CA TRP A 1005 -34.42 -45.57 35.73
C TRP A 1005 -35.71 -44.94 35.17
N LEU A 1006 -35.63 -43.87 34.38
CA LEU A 1006 -36.78 -43.09 33.89
C LEU A 1006 -36.81 -43.06 32.36
N THR A 1007 -37.92 -43.47 31.77
CA THR A 1007 -38.14 -43.45 30.32
C THR A 1007 -39.33 -42.55 29.98
N PHE A 1008 -39.23 -41.78 28.90
CA PHE A 1008 -40.33 -40.98 28.36
C PHE A 1008 -40.79 -41.55 27.03
N ASP A 1009 -42.08 -41.87 26.94
CA ASP A 1009 -42.74 -42.22 25.69
C ASP A 1009 -43.42 -40.97 25.11
N ALA A 1010 -42.91 -40.50 23.97
CA ALA A 1010 -43.37 -39.29 23.31
C ALA A 1010 -44.80 -39.40 22.76
N ASP A 1011 -45.24 -40.59 22.35
CA ASP A 1011 -46.56 -40.82 21.75
C ASP A 1011 -47.66 -40.78 22.82
N THR A 1012 -47.35 -41.32 24.00
CA THR A 1012 -48.29 -41.35 25.15
C THR A 1012 -48.07 -40.21 26.14
N ARG A 1013 -46.97 -39.45 26.00
CA ARG A 1013 -46.45 -38.43 26.94
C ARG A 1013 -46.20 -38.97 28.34
N GLN A 1014 -45.91 -40.26 28.44
CA GLN A 1014 -45.81 -40.96 29.71
C GLN A 1014 -44.35 -41.11 30.13
N PHE A 1015 -44.04 -40.57 31.30
CA PHE A 1015 -42.87 -40.95 32.07
C PHE A 1015 -43.16 -42.24 32.85
N SER A 1016 -42.26 -43.21 32.76
CA SER A 1016 -42.36 -44.46 33.53
C SER A 1016 -40.99 -44.99 33.94
N GLY A 1017 -40.95 -45.71 35.06
CA GLY A 1017 -39.76 -46.43 35.51
C GLY A 1017 -39.65 -46.52 37.03
N THR A 1018 -38.54 -47.04 37.56
CA THR A 1018 -38.42 -47.39 38.99
C THR A 1018 -37.11 -46.87 39.56
N PRO A 1019 -37.12 -45.80 40.39
CA PRO A 1019 -35.91 -45.30 41.03
C PRO A 1019 -35.24 -46.38 41.88
N THR A 1020 -33.92 -46.49 41.78
CA THR A 1020 -33.09 -47.44 42.53
C THR A 1020 -32.65 -46.85 43.87
N LEU A 1021 -32.00 -47.67 44.72
CA LEU A 1021 -31.50 -47.22 46.02
C LEU A 1021 -30.39 -46.14 45.92
N THR A 1022 -29.74 -46.00 44.76
CA THR A 1022 -28.72 -44.95 44.52
C THR A 1022 -29.31 -43.64 44.03
N ASP A 1023 -30.59 -43.62 43.65
CA ASP A 1023 -31.28 -42.43 43.16
C ASP A 1023 -31.89 -41.69 44.37
N ILE A 1024 -31.14 -40.76 44.95
CA ILE A 1024 -31.48 -40.03 46.20
C ILE A 1024 -31.66 -38.52 46.03
N SER A 1025 -31.41 -38.01 44.83
CA SER A 1025 -31.44 -36.58 44.52
C SER A 1025 -32.63 -36.28 43.60
N ALA A 1026 -33.25 -35.11 43.77
CA ALA A 1026 -34.25 -34.65 42.83
C ALA A 1026 -33.63 -34.38 41.44
N ILE A 1027 -34.41 -34.62 40.39
CA ILE A 1027 -34.02 -34.34 39.00
C ILE A 1027 -34.99 -33.34 38.39
N VAL A 1028 -34.49 -32.39 37.60
CA VAL A 1028 -35.32 -31.43 36.85
C VAL A 1028 -35.41 -31.90 35.41
N ILE A 1029 -36.64 -32.11 34.94
CA ILE A 1029 -36.95 -32.60 33.60
C ILE A 1029 -37.43 -31.45 32.75
N LYS A 1030 -36.86 -31.31 31.56
CA LYS A 1030 -37.31 -30.41 30.51
C LYS A 1030 -38.10 -31.19 29.46
N VAL A 1031 -39.35 -30.80 29.23
CA VAL A 1031 -40.21 -31.34 28.18
C VAL A 1031 -40.32 -30.32 27.06
N VAL A 1032 -39.99 -30.73 25.84
CA VAL A 1032 -40.07 -29.88 24.64
C VAL A 1032 -41.23 -30.33 23.78
N ALA A 1033 -42.10 -29.41 23.39
CA ALA A 1033 -43.13 -29.60 22.39
C ALA A 1033 -42.70 -28.90 21.09
N THR A 1034 -42.63 -29.64 19.98
CA THR A 1034 -42.21 -29.14 18.67
C THR A 1034 -43.34 -29.35 17.66
N ASP A 1035 -43.73 -28.29 16.95
CA ASP A 1035 -44.74 -28.37 15.91
C ASP A 1035 -44.20 -29.02 14.62
N GLN A 1036 -45.09 -29.29 13.67
CA GLN A 1036 -44.74 -29.91 12.38
C GLN A 1036 -43.81 -29.07 11.50
N ARG A 1037 -43.63 -27.77 11.79
CA ARG A 1037 -42.77 -26.83 11.05
C ARG A 1037 -41.42 -26.62 11.73
N GLY A 1038 -41.22 -27.21 12.92
CA GLY A 1038 -39.97 -27.17 13.67
C GLY A 1038 -39.91 -26.09 14.76
N PHE A 1039 -40.96 -25.27 14.93
CA PHE A 1039 -41.05 -24.33 16.05
C PHE A 1039 -41.24 -25.10 17.35
N PHE A 1040 -40.61 -24.67 18.44
CA PHE A 1040 -40.64 -25.42 19.70
C PHE A 1040 -40.80 -24.52 20.92
N ILE A 1041 -41.36 -25.10 21.98
CA ILE A 1041 -41.43 -24.50 23.31
C ILE A 1041 -41.13 -25.58 24.34
N SER A 1042 -40.71 -25.19 25.54
CA SER A 1042 -40.43 -26.15 26.61
C SER A 1042 -40.93 -25.67 27.96
N ASP A 1043 -41.21 -26.63 28.83
CA ASP A 1043 -41.47 -26.41 30.25
C ASP A 1043 -40.63 -27.37 31.11
N GLU A 1044 -40.35 -26.99 32.36
CA GLU A 1044 -39.51 -27.75 33.28
C GLU A 1044 -40.25 -28.08 34.58
N PHE A 1045 -40.05 -29.30 35.11
CA PHE A 1045 -40.60 -29.71 36.40
C PHE A 1045 -39.64 -30.62 37.17
N GLU A 1046 -39.71 -30.60 38.51
CA GLU A 1046 -38.88 -31.42 39.38
C GLU A 1046 -39.54 -32.78 39.67
N ILE A 1047 -38.74 -33.86 39.72
CA ILE A 1047 -39.11 -35.13 40.34
C ILE A 1047 -38.26 -35.37 41.58
N SER A 1048 -38.85 -35.20 42.76
CA SER A 1048 -38.17 -35.51 44.03
C SER A 1048 -38.28 -37.00 44.35
N ILE A 1049 -37.17 -37.64 44.76
CA ILE A 1049 -37.13 -39.09 45.05
C ILE A 1049 -37.11 -39.33 46.57
N ASN A 1050 -38.17 -39.96 47.10
CA ASN A 1050 -38.36 -40.22 48.52
C ASN A 1050 -38.10 -41.69 48.90
N ILE A 1051 -37.68 -41.91 50.15
CA ILE A 1051 -37.41 -43.24 50.71
C ILE A 1051 -38.63 -43.75 51.49
N ILE A 1052 -39.06 -44.99 51.25
CA ILE A 1052 -40.10 -45.67 52.04
C ILE A 1052 -39.46 -46.36 53.25
N THR A 1053 -39.57 -45.79 54.44
CA THR A 1053 -39.19 -46.46 55.69
C THR A 1053 -40.33 -47.34 56.22
N ARG A 1054 -40.17 -48.67 56.12
CA ARG A 1054 -41.02 -49.64 56.85
C ARG A 1054 -40.40 -49.90 58.22
N VAL A 1055 -41.21 -49.76 59.28
CA VAL A 1055 -40.83 -50.07 60.67
C VAL A 1055 -40.78 -51.58 60.85
N ASP A 1056 -39.57 -52.12 60.96
CA ASP A 1056 -39.22 -53.26 61.80
C ASP A 1056 -37.74 -53.11 62.21
N GLU A 1057 -37.43 -53.51 63.45
CA GLU A 1057 -36.14 -53.41 64.15
C GLU A 1057 -35.87 -52.11 64.93
N VAL A 1058 -36.63 -52.02 66.03
CA VAL A 1058 -36.17 -51.66 67.37
C VAL A 1058 -34.65 -51.87 67.56
N ASN A 1059 -33.93 -50.77 67.73
CA ASN A 1059 -32.88 -50.70 68.74
C ASN A 1059 -32.77 -49.30 69.36
N ASN A 1060 -33.39 -49.24 70.53
CA ASN A 1060 -32.94 -48.54 71.72
C ASN A 1060 -33.09 -47.01 71.83
N THR A 1061 -34.06 -46.66 72.70
CA THR A 1061 -34.15 -45.47 73.57
C THR A 1061 -34.68 -44.17 72.96
N GLN A 1062 -35.97 -44.20 72.61
CA GLN A 1062 -36.84 -43.05 72.34
C GLN A 1062 -37.06 -42.21 73.62
N LEU A 1063 -36.67 -40.94 73.58
CA LEU A 1063 -37.20 -39.90 74.46
C LEU A 1063 -38.59 -39.50 73.95
N HIS A 1064 -39.66 -39.86 74.67
CA HIS A 1064 -41.03 -39.50 74.29
C HIS A 1064 -41.42 -38.16 74.94
N LEU A 1065 -41.70 -37.17 74.09
CA LEU A 1065 -42.15 -35.83 74.48
C LEU A 1065 -43.60 -35.64 74.02
N TYR A 1066 -44.51 -35.32 74.93
CA TYR A 1066 -45.90 -35.05 74.57
C TYR A 1066 -46.58 -34.04 75.51
N PRO A 1067 -47.59 -33.29 75.05
CA PRO A 1067 -47.96 -33.13 73.64
C PRO A 1067 -46.93 -32.29 72.87
N ASN A 1068 -46.84 -32.50 71.56
CA ASN A 1068 -46.05 -31.68 70.63
C ASN A 1068 -46.88 -31.50 69.34
N PRO A 1069 -47.48 -30.31 69.07
CA PRO A 1069 -47.22 -29.03 69.74
C PRO A 1069 -47.65 -28.97 71.22
N VAL A 1070 -46.84 -28.31 72.05
CA VAL A 1070 -47.05 -28.13 73.47
C VAL A 1070 -47.78 -26.81 73.75
N THR A 1071 -48.73 -26.83 74.67
CA THR A 1071 -49.32 -25.60 75.22
C THR A 1071 -48.60 -25.32 76.55
N ASP A 1072 -49.23 -25.54 77.70
CA ASP A 1072 -48.71 -25.03 78.98
C ASP A 1072 -47.88 -26.03 79.78
N VAL A 1073 -47.88 -27.30 79.38
CA VAL A 1073 -47.19 -28.39 80.08
C VAL A 1073 -46.62 -29.39 79.07
N LEU A 1074 -45.34 -29.72 79.24
CA LEU A 1074 -44.63 -30.76 78.51
C LEU A 1074 -44.34 -31.95 79.42
N HIS A 1075 -44.69 -33.15 78.94
CA HIS A 1075 -44.33 -34.40 79.58
C HIS A 1075 -43.12 -35.02 78.89
N VAL A 1076 -42.09 -35.31 79.69
CA VAL A 1076 -40.84 -35.93 79.26
C VAL A 1076 -40.77 -37.32 79.88
N TYR A 1077 -40.96 -38.35 79.06
CA TYR A 1077 -40.89 -39.72 79.53
C TYR A 1077 -39.45 -40.25 79.43
N LEU A 1078 -38.89 -40.68 80.56
CA LEU A 1078 -37.55 -41.25 80.61
C LEU A 1078 -37.62 -42.76 80.43
N PRO A 1079 -36.85 -43.35 79.50
CA PRO A 1079 -36.97 -44.76 79.17
C PRO A 1079 -36.38 -45.73 80.22
N GLY A 1080 -35.94 -45.27 81.40
CA GLY A 1080 -35.38 -46.12 82.46
C GLY A 1080 -35.01 -45.39 83.76
N GLU A 1081 -34.47 -46.13 84.74
CA GLU A 1081 -34.03 -45.59 86.04
C GLU A 1081 -32.74 -44.79 85.90
N VAL A 1082 -32.80 -43.51 86.27
CA VAL A 1082 -31.65 -42.62 86.15
C VAL A 1082 -30.80 -42.73 87.42
N SER A 1083 -29.75 -43.55 87.40
CA SER A 1083 -28.87 -43.79 88.55
C SER A 1083 -27.74 -42.77 88.73
N GLU A 1084 -27.65 -41.75 87.86
CA GLU A 1084 -26.71 -40.63 87.94
C GLU A 1084 -27.45 -39.29 87.81
N GLU A 1085 -26.76 -38.16 88.03
CA GLU A 1085 -27.38 -36.84 87.87
C GLU A 1085 -27.57 -36.51 86.38
N VAL A 1086 -28.82 -36.27 85.95
CA VAL A 1086 -29.18 -35.89 84.58
C VAL A 1086 -29.76 -34.49 84.54
N GLN A 1087 -29.28 -33.69 83.60
CA GLN A 1087 -29.72 -32.32 83.36
C GLN A 1087 -30.73 -32.29 82.22
N VAL A 1088 -31.91 -31.73 82.46
CA VAL A 1088 -32.94 -31.48 81.44
C VAL A 1088 -32.99 -29.99 81.16
N LYS A 1089 -32.74 -29.61 79.90
CA LYS A 1089 -32.64 -28.23 79.45
C LYS A 1089 -33.60 -27.97 78.31
N VAL A 1090 -34.31 -26.85 78.34
CA VAL A 1090 -35.11 -26.37 77.20
C VAL A 1090 -34.53 -25.04 76.73
N SER A 1091 -34.18 -24.96 75.46
CA SER A 1091 -33.54 -23.79 74.86
C SER A 1091 -34.19 -23.40 73.54
N THR A 1092 -34.01 -22.15 73.13
CA THR A 1092 -34.34 -21.73 71.75
C THR A 1092 -33.45 -22.47 70.74
N LEU A 1093 -33.83 -22.50 69.46
CA LEU A 1093 -33.00 -23.07 68.37
C LEU A 1093 -31.57 -22.48 68.31
N ASN A 1094 -31.37 -21.25 68.79
CA ASN A 1094 -30.05 -20.59 68.83
C ASN A 1094 -29.26 -20.88 70.13
N GLY A 1095 -29.74 -21.79 70.99
CA GLY A 1095 -29.01 -22.28 72.16
C GLY A 1095 -29.23 -21.51 73.47
N LEU A 1096 -30.03 -20.43 73.50
CA LEU A 1096 -30.35 -19.73 74.76
C LEU A 1096 -31.18 -20.62 75.70
N LEU A 1097 -30.65 -20.90 76.89
CA LEU A 1097 -31.29 -21.76 77.90
C LEU A 1097 -32.44 -21.03 78.61
N LEU A 1098 -33.63 -21.61 78.57
CA LEU A 1098 -34.87 -21.01 79.11
C LEU A 1098 -35.40 -21.76 80.33
N LEU A 1099 -35.30 -23.09 80.35
CA LEU A 1099 -35.67 -23.92 81.50
C LEU A 1099 -34.57 -24.94 81.77
N HIS A 1100 -34.32 -25.21 83.04
CA HIS A 1100 -33.31 -26.17 83.47
C HIS A 1100 -33.77 -26.91 84.73
N HIS A 1101 -33.70 -28.23 84.70
CA HIS A 1101 -34.00 -29.11 85.82
C HIS A 1101 -32.94 -30.20 85.98
N THR A 1102 -32.75 -30.66 87.22
CA THR A 1102 -31.78 -31.71 87.55
C THR A 1102 -32.48 -32.89 88.19
N LEU A 1103 -32.23 -34.10 87.69
CA LEU A 1103 -32.80 -35.35 88.20
C LEU A 1103 -31.70 -36.23 88.78
N THR A 1104 -31.96 -36.88 89.92
CA THR A 1104 -31.03 -37.86 90.53
C THR A 1104 -31.84 -38.99 91.16
N ASN A 1105 -31.55 -40.25 90.80
CA ASN A 1105 -32.23 -41.46 91.30
C ASN A 1105 -33.77 -41.42 91.17
N GLN A 1106 -34.29 -41.24 89.94
CA GLN A 1106 -35.72 -41.35 89.63
C GLN A 1106 -35.99 -42.21 88.38
N THR A 1107 -37.13 -42.91 88.40
CA THR A 1107 -37.75 -43.63 87.27
C THR A 1107 -39.07 -42.96 86.89
N GLY A 1108 -39.30 -42.73 85.59
CA GLY A 1108 -40.63 -42.38 85.05
C GLY A 1108 -40.71 -41.02 84.34
N GLU A 1109 -41.91 -40.43 84.38
CA GLU A 1109 -42.28 -39.22 83.63
C GLU A 1109 -41.99 -37.94 84.42
N LEU A 1110 -41.30 -36.98 83.78
CA LEU A 1110 -41.11 -35.62 84.30
C LEU A 1110 -42.09 -34.68 83.60
N THR A 1111 -42.86 -33.92 84.38
CA THR A 1111 -43.76 -32.90 83.87
C THR A 1111 -43.14 -31.51 84.07
N LEU A 1112 -42.95 -30.77 82.98
CA LEU A 1112 -42.41 -29.41 82.98
C LEU A 1112 -43.49 -28.42 82.56
N SER A 1113 -43.65 -27.31 83.28
CA SER A 1113 -44.52 -26.23 82.79
C SER A 1113 -43.80 -25.37 81.76
N THR A 1114 -44.45 -25.20 80.61
CA THR A 1114 -44.00 -24.39 79.46
C THR A 1114 -44.85 -23.13 79.29
N SER A 1115 -45.70 -22.80 80.25
CA SER A 1115 -46.61 -21.64 80.22
C SER A 1115 -45.89 -20.29 80.06
N SER A 1116 -44.65 -20.17 80.52
CA SER A 1116 -43.82 -18.96 80.38
C SER A 1116 -43.11 -18.84 79.03
N LEU A 1117 -43.12 -19.89 78.19
CA LEU A 1117 -42.52 -19.88 76.87
C LEU A 1117 -43.48 -19.25 75.86
N LYS A 1118 -42.95 -18.40 74.97
CA LYS A 1118 -43.74 -17.82 73.86
C LYS A 1118 -43.94 -18.86 72.75
N PRO A 1119 -44.98 -18.72 71.91
CA PRO A 1119 -45.15 -19.55 70.71
C PRO A 1119 -43.88 -19.58 69.85
N GLY A 1120 -43.46 -20.77 69.41
CA GLY A 1120 -42.23 -20.97 68.65
C GLY A 1120 -41.62 -22.37 68.81
N ILE A 1121 -40.52 -22.64 68.11
CA ILE A 1121 -39.83 -23.94 68.13
C ILE A 1121 -38.66 -23.91 69.12
N TYR A 1122 -38.59 -24.92 69.97
CA TYR A 1122 -37.58 -25.09 71.01
C TYR A 1122 -36.92 -26.47 70.94
N VAL A 1123 -35.74 -26.59 71.54
CA VAL A 1123 -35.00 -27.84 71.67
C VAL A 1123 -35.00 -28.25 73.14
N VAL A 1124 -35.38 -29.49 73.41
CA VAL A 1124 -35.24 -30.12 74.71
C VAL A 1124 -34.03 -31.03 74.67
N GLU A 1125 -33.08 -30.80 75.56
CA GLU A 1125 -31.88 -31.60 75.74
C GLU A 1125 -31.90 -32.30 77.10
N LEU A 1126 -31.55 -33.58 77.11
CA LEU A 1126 -31.21 -34.32 78.31
C LEU A 1126 -29.75 -34.75 78.25
N SER A 1127 -28.95 -34.29 79.21
CA SER A 1127 -27.53 -34.59 79.28
C SER A 1127 -27.16 -35.26 80.62
N SER A 1128 -26.50 -36.41 80.53
CA SER A 1128 -25.76 -37.04 81.62
C SER A 1128 -24.25 -36.84 81.41
N LYS A 1129 -23.40 -37.41 82.26
CA LYS A 1129 -21.94 -37.39 82.06
C LYS A 1129 -21.48 -38.09 80.78
N THR A 1130 -22.27 -39.02 80.24
CA THR A 1130 -21.85 -39.91 79.15
C THR A 1130 -22.70 -39.81 77.90
N ASN A 1131 -23.94 -39.32 78.00
CA ASN A 1131 -24.87 -39.24 76.88
C ASN A 1131 -25.62 -37.92 76.84
N ILE A 1132 -25.89 -37.42 75.63
CA ILE A 1132 -26.76 -36.27 75.37
C ILE A 1132 -27.83 -36.67 74.36
N TYR A 1133 -29.09 -36.39 74.68
CA TYR A 1133 -30.24 -36.61 73.80
C TYR A 1133 -30.95 -35.29 73.56
N GLN A 1134 -31.36 -35.03 72.31
CA GLN A 1134 -32.06 -33.81 71.95
C GLN A 1134 -33.29 -34.10 71.11
N ASN A 1135 -34.37 -33.36 71.34
CA ASN A 1135 -35.58 -33.44 70.53
C ASN A 1135 -36.27 -32.07 70.41
N LYS A 1136 -36.96 -31.81 69.29
CA LYS A 1136 -37.59 -30.51 69.00
C LYS A 1136 -39.06 -30.51 69.40
N ILE A 1137 -39.48 -29.43 70.04
CA ILE A 1137 -40.90 -29.19 70.38
C ILE A 1137 -41.37 -27.85 69.79
N ILE A 1138 -42.64 -27.80 69.44
CA ILE A 1138 -43.32 -26.59 68.97
C ILE A 1138 -44.24 -26.13 70.10
N LYS A 1139 -44.06 -24.91 70.62
CA LYS A 1139 -45.03 -24.25 71.51
C LYS A 1139 -46.02 -23.49 70.63
N GLU A 1140 -47.31 -23.76 70.80
CA GLU A 1140 -48.40 -22.97 70.19
C GLU A 1140 -48.65 -21.65 70.90
#